data_AF-A0A439RPC6-F1
#
_entry.id   AF-A0A439RPC6-F1
#
_cell.length_a   1.000
_cell.length_b   1.000
_cell.length_c   1.000
_cell.angle_alpha   90.00
_cell.angle_beta   90.00
_cell.angle_gamma   90.00
#
_symmetry.space_group_name_H-M   'P 1'
#
loop_
_entity.id
_entity.type
_entity.pdbx_description
1 polymer ?
#
loop_
_entity_poly.entity_id
_entity_poly.type
_entity_poly.pdbx_seq_one_letter_code
_entity_poly.pdbx_strand_id
1 'polypeptide(L)'
;MATTSVDQVTGYGETLALKAPCRLATTANIVLSDLQTIDGVATAANDRVLVRIQDAPSQNGIYIAASGAWRRARDMDSNRDLTKGTRVYVTEGDTGPAEFEITTENPINVGSSSIAFDLSAGSVNAAALSAAAARAEEAADIAEGFASDIVSQGNVPIYAFRATAQAENVPLGTSGLRLNGGEAVGDGGKTLYKKVVAEPTHPGKIQTADGAWWELTELRVNPFMFGAAGDTTGAIGSGTDDTAEINAMFAYALSRSNAGKTTWATLAGGKFRITDTVGFDGHLNVDFEGGILYYDGPRDRPAVQVGDPTNISSRIRDRSLLRVHIESTAISWADDDYVGLRIYNVQRCRLNITEINGFNKGYELYSLDAGCAYNRIEALELLHNKYGEVLTCDGSSGLNYANENIFIGGRRGQSSSTAALGSCYGVLFRSINGGYQGHNCNRWISPAFEMGDGVLGDERIPFLLDDCGGLNVCHDARFESGRGPFARLAGTTYAGMTGNSFGVLYAGGGTEIRAVVQEGLAFGNRYIGGFTQALSTQALTPDLVKCVSAYNTTDAAASGGIHFLTSGAGTALLNTTNISHRKNSIVIASSSRAVGFFARCNGGDHLCVSVSGEAGFPGRIGVALFDTNFQRLTNVSPNAPHISDGDWSVSWGGAYVRGTDATEFIFSVSSDVKYIGVHVSGGTAAARIRRIALTRLDQTNVPVEIFGGLPGDQTRKAAADPTGGIVGEHAVGDIIGNAVAASAAVSYWQCTTAGRLAPAWAISTAYVVGQLVLNDTDKIYECVTAGTSAGAGGPTGTGSAIADNTVVWDYLSPKAVFSAGPTLA
;
A
#
# COMPACT_ATOMS: atom_id res chain seq x y z
N MET A 1 -94.73 -30.62 40.98
CA MET A 1 -96.20 -30.83 41.12
C MET A 1 -96.41 -32.09 41.93
N ALA A 2 -97.08 -32.00 43.08
CA ALA A 2 -97.52 -33.15 43.87
C ALA A 2 -99.01 -33.39 43.63
N THR A 3 -99.43 -34.65 43.48
CA THR A 3 -100.84 -35.03 43.36
C THR A 3 -101.53 -34.97 44.72
N THR A 4 -102.77 -34.49 44.75
CA THR A 4 -103.62 -34.36 45.96
C THR A 4 -104.72 -35.42 46.03
N SER A 5 -104.58 -36.56 45.34
CA SER A 5 -105.56 -37.66 45.42
C SER A 5 -104.90 -39.04 45.53
N VAL A 6 -105.45 -39.87 46.40
CA VAL A 6 -105.15 -41.31 46.52
C VAL A 6 -106.26 -42.08 45.79
N ASP A 7 -105.90 -43.04 44.93
CA ASP A 7 -106.86 -43.96 44.31
C ASP A 7 -107.40 -44.94 45.37
N GLN A 8 -108.72 -44.92 45.58
CA GLN A 8 -109.40 -45.73 46.60
C GLN A 8 -109.56 -47.22 46.23
N VAL A 9 -109.23 -47.64 45.00
CA VAL A 9 -109.35 -49.05 44.60
C VAL A 9 -108.05 -49.84 44.80
N THR A 10 -106.89 -49.18 44.82
CA THR A 10 -105.58 -49.85 44.96
C THR A 10 -104.76 -49.43 46.18
N GLY A 11 -105.07 -48.31 46.83
CA GLY A 11 -104.41 -47.87 48.07
C GLY A 11 -102.93 -47.47 47.92
N TYR A 12 -102.44 -47.27 46.69
CA TYR A 12 -101.07 -46.79 46.43
C TYR A 12 -101.04 -45.26 46.32
N GLY A 13 -100.21 -44.61 47.13
CA GLY A 13 -99.73 -43.27 46.85
C GLY A 13 -98.45 -43.38 46.03
N GLU A 14 -98.47 -42.94 44.77
CA GLU A 14 -97.27 -42.95 43.93
C GLU A 14 -96.23 -41.98 44.52
N THR A 15 -95.01 -42.45 44.74
CA THR A 15 -93.90 -41.60 45.19
C THR A 15 -93.24 -41.00 43.95
N LEU A 16 -92.97 -39.68 43.97
CA LEU A 16 -92.35 -38.99 42.85
C LEU A 16 -90.89 -39.45 42.69
N ALA A 17 -90.46 -39.63 41.43
CA ALA A 17 -89.08 -39.96 41.09
C ALA A 17 -88.07 -38.83 41.40
N LEU A 18 -88.53 -37.63 41.76
CA LEU A 18 -87.70 -36.49 42.19
C LEU A 18 -88.06 -36.11 43.63
N LYS A 19 -87.08 -36.12 44.53
CA LYS A 19 -87.24 -35.82 45.96
C LYS A 19 -87.15 -34.32 46.23
N ALA A 20 -87.66 -33.89 47.40
CA ALA A 20 -87.52 -32.50 47.80
C ALA A 20 -86.03 -32.13 47.90
N PRO A 21 -85.62 -30.94 47.43
CA PRO A 21 -84.21 -30.57 47.36
C PRO A 21 -83.48 -30.72 48.69
N CYS A 22 -82.20 -31.05 48.58
CA CYS A 22 -81.25 -30.93 49.69
C CYS A 22 -80.52 -29.59 49.57
N ARG A 23 -80.15 -29.02 50.70
CA ARG A 23 -79.30 -27.83 50.71
C ARG A 23 -77.87 -28.21 50.35
N LEU A 24 -77.34 -29.28 50.97
CA LEU A 24 -75.95 -29.71 50.84
C LEU A 24 -75.86 -31.20 50.47
N ALA A 25 -74.74 -31.61 49.91
CA ALA A 25 -74.39 -33.02 49.69
C ALA A 25 -73.02 -33.34 50.27
N THR A 26 -72.88 -34.54 50.85
CA THR A 26 -71.61 -34.98 51.43
C THR A 26 -70.56 -35.25 50.35
N THR A 27 -69.35 -34.74 50.54
CA THR A 27 -68.16 -35.03 49.70
C THR A 27 -67.22 -36.07 50.32
N ALA A 28 -67.52 -36.55 51.53
CA ALA A 28 -66.85 -37.63 52.23
C ALA A 28 -67.79 -38.27 53.28
N ASN A 29 -67.31 -39.30 53.98
CA ASN A 29 -68.01 -39.93 55.11
C ASN A 29 -68.21 -38.93 56.27
N ILE A 30 -69.40 -38.90 56.85
CA ILE A 30 -69.74 -38.02 57.98
C ILE A 30 -70.32 -38.81 59.16
N VAL A 31 -70.35 -38.19 60.34
CA VAL A 31 -71.12 -38.69 61.48
C VAL A 31 -72.55 -38.19 61.33
N LEU A 32 -73.56 -39.07 61.42
CA LEU A 32 -74.98 -38.69 61.30
C LEU A 32 -75.55 -38.11 62.61
N SER A 33 -74.83 -37.16 63.21
CA SER A 33 -75.25 -36.37 64.36
C SER A 33 -74.61 -34.99 64.30
N ASP A 34 -75.15 -34.07 65.11
CA ASP A 34 -74.61 -32.71 65.30
C ASP A 34 -74.58 -31.84 64.02
N LEU A 35 -74.44 -30.53 64.19
CA LEU A 35 -74.29 -29.60 63.07
C LEU A 35 -72.80 -29.51 62.68
N GLN A 36 -72.52 -29.49 61.39
CA GLN A 36 -71.17 -29.68 60.85
C GLN A 36 -71.04 -29.04 59.46
N THR A 37 -69.81 -28.81 59.01
CA THR A 37 -69.52 -28.22 57.70
C THR A 37 -69.48 -29.32 56.64
N ILE A 38 -70.31 -29.18 55.62
CA ILE A 38 -70.40 -30.09 54.48
C ILE A 38 -70.20 -29.28 53.21
N ASP A 39 -69.25 -29.72 52.39
CA ASP A 39 -68.95 -29.10 51.10
C ASP A 39 -68.73 -27.58 51.20
N GLY A 40 -67.90 -27.15 52.15
CA GLY A 40 -67.59 -25.74 52.40
C GLY A 40 -68.62 -24.97 53.23
N VAL A 41 -69.82 -25.51 53.46
CA VAL A 41 -70.95 -24.80 54.08
C VAL A 41 -71.40 -25.44 55.40
N ALA A 42 -71.60 -24.64 56.45
CA ALA A 42 -72.11 -25.14 57.73
C ALA A 42 -73.61 -25.51 57.67
N THR A 43 -73.98 -26.67 58.23
CA THR A 43 -75.38 -27.09 58.36
C THR A 43 -76.10 -26.37 59.50
N ALA A 44 -77.40 -26.16 59.34
CA ALA A 44 -78.32 -25.69 60.37
C ALA A 44 -79.35 -26.79 60.74
N ALA A 45 -79.97 -26.66 61.92
CA ALA A 45 -81.01 -27.59 62.34
C ALA A 45 -82.20 -27.55 61.36
N ASN A 46 -82.67 -28.71 60.95
CA ASN A 46 -83.67 -28.96 59.91
C ASN A 46 -83.20 -28.83 58.44
N ASP A 47 -81.91 -28.60 58.19
CA ASP A 47 -81.38 -28.66 56.82
C ASP A 47 -81.53 -30.07 56.24
N ARG A 48 -81.95 -30.13 54.98
CA ARG A 48 -81.96 -31.38 54.20
C ARG A 48 -80.58 -31.59 53.61
N VAL A 49 -79.95 -32.71 53.92
CA VAL A 49 -78.61 -33.05 53.43
C VAL A 49 -78.68 -34.35 52.66
N LEU A 50 -78.16 -34.35 51.43
CA LEU A 50 -77.92 -35.56 50.68
C LEU A 50 -76.64 -36.23 51.21
N VAL A 51 -76.82 -37.28 51.99
CA VAL A 51 -75.73 -38.12 52.46
C VAL A 51 -75.49 -39.20 51.42
N ARG A 52 -74.39 -39.09 50.66
CA ARG A 52 -74.09 -39.96 49.52
C ARG A 52 -72.77 -40.73 49.60
N ILE A 53 -71.92 -40.46 50.59
CA ILE A 53 -70.58 -41.07 50.71
C ILE A 53 -70.32 -41.60 52.13
N GLN A 54 -71.26 -42.33 52.74
CA GLN A 54 -70.97 -43.07 53.98
C GLN A 54 -70.12 -44.32 53.70
N ASP A 55 -69.27 -44.68 54.65
CA ASP A 55 -68.49 -45.92 54.64
C ASP A 55 -69.38 -47.17 54.59
N ALA A 56 -70.58 -47.09 55.17
CA ALA A 56 -71.65 -48.07 54.99
C ALA A 56 -72.69 -47.49 54.00
N PRO A 57 -72.67 -47.87 52.70
CA PRO A 57 -73.54 -47.25 51.70
C PRO A 57 -75.04 -47.45 51.94
N SER A 58 -75.44 -48.40 52.80
CA SER A 58 -76.83 -48.54 53.24
C SER A 58 -77.32 -47.41 54.14
N GLN A 59 -76.40 -46.59 54.66
CA GLN A 59 -76.68 -45.35 55.40
C GLN A 59 -76.78 -44.13 54.48
N ASN A 60 -76.52 -44.25 53.18
CA ASN A 60 -76.73 -43.14 52.26
C ASN A 60 -78.22 -42.83 52.08
N GLY A 61 -78.55 -41.55 51.93
CA GLY A 61 -79.89 -41.05 51.62
C GLY A 61 -80.06 -39.60 52.05
N ILE A 62 -81.31 -39.15 52.10
CA ILE A 62 -81.60 -37.77 52.51
C ILE A 62 -81.85 -37.75 54.01
N TYR A 63 -81.10 -36.90 54.72
CA TYR A 63 -81.19 -36.72 56.16
C TYR A 63 -81.61 -35.30 56.53
N ILE A 64 -82.26 -35.18 57.68
CA ILE A 64 -82.57 -33.91 58.32
C ILE A 64 -81.52 -33.66 59.40
N ALA A 65 -80.68 -32.63 59.19
CA ALA A 65 -79.62 -32.25 60.10
C ALA A 65 -80.17 -31.75 61.44
N ALA A 66 -79.51 -32.10 62.53
CA ALA A 66 -79.89 -31.72 63.89
C ALA A 66 -78.66 -31.65 64.81
N SER A 67 -78.79 -30.98 65.96
CA SER A 67 -77.77 -30.98 67.03
C SER A 67 -77.72 -32.29 67.83
N GLY A 68 -78.43 -33.33 67.37
CA GLY A 68 -78.44 -34.67 67.93
C GLY A 68 -78.42 -35.67 66.76
N ALA A 69 -78.88 -36.90 66.95
CA ALA A 69 -78.91 -37.89 65.85
C ALA A 69 -79.75 -37.38 64.66
N TRP A 70 -79.18 -37.44 63.46
CA TRP A 70 -79.88 -37.09 62.24
C TRP A 70 -80.86 -38.20 61.88
N ARG A 71 -82.01 -37.82 61.35
CA ARG A 71 -83.05 -38.75 60.89
C ARG A 71 -83.13 -38.75 59.38
N ARG A 72 -83.43 -39.90 58.77
CA ARG A 72 -83.81 -39.94 57.35
C ARG A 72 -85.04 -39.06 57.12
N ALA A 73 -85.08 -38.39 55.98
CA ALA A 73 -86.22 -37.60 55.57
C ALA A 73 -87.39 -38.52 55.19
N ARG A 74 -88.62 -38.06 55.48
CA ARG A 74 -89.84 -38.86 55.26
C ARG A 74 -90.14 -39.24 53.81
N ASP A 75 -89.51 -38.55 52.86
CA ASP A 75 -89.62 -38.86 51.43
C ASP A 75 -88.54 -39.85 50.95
N MET A 76 -87.72 -40.37 51.86
CA MET A 76 -86.64 -41.34 51.63
C MET A 76 -86.38 -42.22 52.87
N ASP A 77 -87.44 -42.69 53.54
CA ASP A 77 -87.35 -43.54 54.74
C ASP A 77 -87.99 -44.93 54.58
N SER A 78 -88.62 -45.25 53.45
CA SER A 78 -89.22 -46.56 53.17
C SER A 78 -88.78 -47.17 51.85
N ASN A 79 -88.90 -48.50 51.72
CA ASN A 79 -88.55 -49.24 50.48
C ASN A 79 -89.39 -48.84 49.26
N ARG A 80 -90.52 -48.13 49.46
CA ARG A 80 -91.37 -47.64 48.35
C ARG A 80 -90.90 -46.30 47.79
N ASP A 81 -89.98 -45.63 48.47
CA ASP A 81 -89.53 -44.29 48.11
C ASP A 81 -88.39 -44.30 47.10
N LEU A 82 -87.75 -45.45 46.86
CA LEU A 82 -86.52 -45.54 46.10
C LEU A 82 -86.62 -46.58 44.99
N THR A 83 -86.32 -46.13 43.78
CA THR A 83 -85.98 -46.95 42.63
C THR A 83 -84.68 -46.44 42.01
N LYS A 84 -83.96 -47.27 41.25
CA LYS A 84 -82.92 -46.78 40.34
C LYS A 84 -83.45 -45.61 39.52
N GLY A 85 -82.67 -44.54 39.42
CA GLY A 85 -83.03 -43.31 38.73
C GLY A 85 -83.85 -42.32 39.56
N THR A 86 -84.08 -42.57 40.86
CA THR A 86 -84.66 -41.54 41.75
C THR A 86 -83.67 -40.38 41.90
N ARG A 87 -84.13 -39.14 41.77
CA ARG A 87 -83.30 -37.93 41.67
C ARG A 87 -83.51 -36.99 42.85
N VAL A 88 -82.51 -36.16 43.14
CA VAL A 88 -82.58 -35.07 44.12
C VAL A 88 -81.67 -33.92 43.69
N TYR A 89 -82.18 -32.69 43.79
CA TYR A 89 -81.40 -31.49 43.52
C TYR A 89 -80.74 -30.98 44.80
N VAL A 90 -79.47 -30.58 44.72
CA VAL A 90 -78.68 -30.01 45.80
C VAL A 90 -78.40 -28.55 45.47
N THR A 91 -78.73 -27.63 46.37
CA THR A 91 -78.78 -26.19 46.06
C THR A 91 -77.53 -25.40 46.41
N GLU A 92 -76.67 -25.91 47.30
CA GLU A 92 -75.48 -25.21 47.82
C GLU A 92 -74.31 -26.19 48.02
N GLY A 93 -73.11 -25.63 48.26
CA GLY A 93 -71.85 -26.36 48.48
C GLY A 93 -70.81 -26.04 47.41
N ASP A 94 -69.52 -26.15 47.73
CA ASP A 94 -68.40 -25.84 46.83
C ASP A 94 -68.37 -26.75 45.58
N THR A 95 -69.04 -27.90 45.64
CA THR A 95 -69.21 -28.86 44.52
C THR A 95 -70.61 -28.83 43.88
N GLY A 96 -71.48 -27.89 44.28
CA GLY A 96 -72.86 -27.69 43.77
C GLY A 96 -73.24 -26.22 43.53
N PRO A 97 -74.46 -25.91 43.04
CA PRO A 97 -75.64 -26.76 42.96
C PRO A 97 -75.59 -27.83 41.86
N ALA A 98 -76.10 -29.02 42.15
CA ALA A 98 -76.09 -30.17 41.23
C ALA A 98 -77.28 -31.12 41.46
N GLU A 99 -77.68 -31.87 40.42
CA GLU A 99 -78.69 -32.92 40.52
C GLU A 99 -78.02 -34.29 40.62
N PHE A 100 -78.39 -35.07 41.65
CA PHE A 100 -77.91 -36.43 41.86
C PHE A 100 -79.02 -37.44 41.57
N GLU A 101 -78.65 -38.62 41.08
CA GLU A 101 -79.56 -39.73 40.83
C GLU A 101 -79.06 -41.02 41.47
N ILE A 102 -79.99 -41.88 41.87
CA ILE A 102 -79.65 -43.19 42.43
C ILE A 102 -79.24 -44.13 41.30
N THR A 103 -78.04 -44.70 41.41
CA THR A 103 -77.50 -45.66 40.44
C THR A 103 -77.61 -47.11 40.90
N THR A 104 -77.96 -47.37 42.16
CA THR A 104 -78.26 -48.72 42.69
C THR A 104 -79.39 -49.39 41.92
N GLU A 105 -79.19 -50.64 41.49
CA GLU A 105 -80.22 -51.48 40.86
C GLU A 105 -81.35 -51.88 41.81
N ASN A 106 -82.56 -52.03 41.26
CA ASN A 106 -83.72 -52.52 42.01
C ASN A 106 -83.63 -54.04 42.26
N PRO A 107 -84.18 -54.58 43.38
CA PRO A 107 -84.93 -53.87 44.43
C PRO A 107 -84.03 -53.22 45.50
N ILE A 108 -84.42 -52.04 45.97
CA ILE A 108 -83.70 -51.28 47.01
C ILE A 108 -84.45 -51.41 48.35
N ASN A 109 -83.80 -51.99 49.35
CA ASN A 109 -84.30 -52.06 50.73
C ASN A 109 -83.57 -51.02 51.61
N VAL A 110 -84.31 -50.06 52.17
CA VAL A 110 -83.77 -49.01 53.04
C VAL A 110 -83.22 -49.63 54.32
N GLY A 111 -81.98 -49.28 54.67
CA GLY A 111 -81.28 -49.77 55.85
C GLY A 111 -80.46 -51.05 55.63
N SER A 112 -80.59 -51.74 54.47
CA SER A 112 -79.81 -52.95 54.17
C SER A 112 -79.17 -52.97 52.79
N SER A 113 -79.82 -52.45 51.75
CA SER A 113 -79.22 -52.31 50.42
C SER A 113 -78.20 -51.16 50.38
N SER A 114 -77.12 -51.30 49.63
CA SER A 114 -76.19 -50.20 49.31
C SER A 114 -76.86 -49.16 48.42
N ILE A 115 -76.91 -47.88 48.84
CA ILE A 115 -77.53 -46.80 48.06
C ILE A 115 -76.42 -45.91 47.49
N ALA A 116 -76.23 -45.94 46.17
CA ALA A 116 -75.26 -45.15 45.44
C ALA A 116 -75.94 -43.97 44.74
N PHE A 117 -75.32 -42.79 44.82
CA PHE A 117 -75.74 -41.59 44.12
C PHE A 117 -74.59 -41.08 43.24
N ASP A 118 -74.91 -40.81 41.97
CA ASP A 118 -74.03 -40.16 41.02
C ASP A 118 -74.66 -38.86 40.50
N LEU A 119 -73.83 -38.00 39.90
CA LEU A 119 -74.32 -36.81 39.20
C LEU A 119 -75.20 -37.24 38.02
N SER A 120 -76.37 -36.65 37.88
CA SER A 120 -77.23 -36.96 36.75
C SER A 120 -76.63 -36.38 35.45
N ALA A 121 -76.82 -37.09 34.34
CA ALA A 121 -76.21 -36.82 33.03
C ALA A 121 -76.49 -35.42 32.43
N GLY A 122 -77.41 -34.64 33.01
CA GLY A 122 -77.72 -33.26 32.63
C GLY A 122 -77.28 -32.18 33.62
N SER A 123 -76.61 -32.53 34.73
CA SER A 123 -76.17 -31.55 35.72
C SER A 123 -74.86 -30.86 35.29
N VAL A 124 -74.87 -29.53 35.20
CA VAL A 124 -73.66 -28.72 34.96
C VAL A 124 -73.26 -28.03 36.25
N ASN A 125 -72.04 -28.28 36.73
CA ASN A 125 -71.47 -27.56 37.87
C ASN A 125 -70.90 -26.22 37.37
N ALA A 126 -71.69 -25.15 37.48
CA ALA A 126 -71.31 -23.81 37.03
C ALA A 126 -70.05 -23.27 37.74
N ALA A 127 -69.84 -23.62 39.02
CA ALA A 127 -68.66 -23.21 39.78
C ALA A 127 -67.38 -23.93 39.29
N ALA A 128 -67.46 -25.23 39.02
CA ALA A 128 -66.36 -25.98 38.42
C ALA A 128 -66.01 -25.46 37.02
N LEU A 129 -67.01 -25.03 36.25
CA LEU A 129 -66.80 -24.42 34.94
C LEU A 129 -66.09 -23.06 35.04
N SER A 130 -66.45 -22.23 36.03
CA SER A 130 -65.77 -20.95 36.29
C SER A 130 -64.32 -21.15 36.75
N ALA A 131 -64.04 -22.15 37.58
CA ALA A 131 -62.68 -22.46 38.00
C ALA A 131 -61.83 -23.02 36.84
N ALA A 132 -62.43 -23.79 35.94
CA ALA A 132 -61.78 -24.24 34.72
C ALA A 132 -61.49 -23.08 33.76
N ALA A 133 -62.39 -22.09 33.65
CA ALA A 133 -62.18 -20.88 32.86
C ALA A 133 -61.01 -20.04 33.39
N ALA A 134 -60.92 -19.82 34.71
CA ALA A 134 -59.82 -19.06 35.31
C ALA A 134 -58.45 -19.74 35.10
N ARG A 135 -58.37 -21.07 35.21
CA ARG A 135 -57.14 -21.82 34.89
C ARG A 135 -56.80 -21.81 33.40
N ALA A 136 -57.81 -21.72 32.53
CA ALA A 136 -57.60 -21.60 31.10
C ALA A 136 -57.05 -20.22 30.72
N GLU A 137 -57.49 -19.15 31.39
CA GLU A 137 -56.91 -17.80 31.23
C GLU A 137 -55.45 -17.75 31.71
N GLU A 138 -55.14 -18.30 32.90
CA GLU A 138 -53.75 -18.39 33.38
C GLU A 138 -52.84 -19.21 32.45
N ALA A 139 -53.36 -20.31 31.90
CA ALA A 139 -52.64 -21.11 30.91
C ALA A 139 -52.47 -20.40 29.56
N ALA A 140 -53.44 -19.55 29.16
CA ALA A 140 -53.34 -18.73 27.96
C ALA A 140 -52.25 -17.66 28.11
N ASP A 141 -52.16 -16.99 29.27
CA ASP A 141 -51.13 -15.99 29.56
C ASP A 141 -49.71 -16.60 29.54
N ILE A 142 -49.55 -17.79 30.13
CA ILE A 142 -48.28 -18.54 30.10
C ILE A 142 -47.93 -18.98 28.66
N ALA A 143 -48.92 -19.43 27.89
CA ALA A 143 -48.73 -19.84 26.49
C ALA A 143 -48.36 -18.65 25.59
N GLU A 144 -48.92 -17.46 25.83
CA GLU A 144 -48.56 -16.22 25.15
C GLU A 144 -47.10 -15.82 25.43
N GLY A 145 -46.65 -15.94 26.68
CA GLY A 145 -45.25 -15.72 27.06
C GLY A 145 -44.27 -16.67 26.34
N PHE A 146 -44.57 -17.97 26.30
CA PHE A 146 -43.75 -18.93 25.57
C PHE A 146 -43.81 -18.75 24.04
N ALA A 147 -44.94 -18.31 23.49
CA ALA A 147 -45.05 -18.00 22.06
C ALA A 147 -44.17 -16.80 21.68
N SER A 148 -44.09 -15.78 22.52
CA SER A 148 -43.18 -14.64 22.36
C SER A 148 -41.70 -15.09 22.35
N ASP A 149 -41.31 -15.97 23.28
CA ASP A 149 -39.94 -16.49 23.37
C ASP A 149 -39.55 -17.36 22.16
N ILE A 150 -40.48 -18.19 21.65
CA ILE A 150 -40.24 -19.04 20.47
C ILE A 150 -40.09 -18.19 19.20
N VAL A 151 -40.91 -17.16 19.03
CA VAL A 151 -40.80 -16.23 17.89
C VAL A 151 -39.50 -15.43 17.96
N SER A 152 -39.03 -15.09 19.17
CA SER A 152 -37.75 -14.39 19.38
C SER A 152 -36.49 -15.26 19.17
N GLN A 153 -36.58 -16.58 19.32
CA GLN A 153 -35.42 -17.49 19.18
C GLN A 153 -35.23 -18.02 17.74
N GLY A 154 -36.26 -17.96 16.89
CA GLY A 154 -36.22 -18.51 15.53
C GLY A 154 -35.64 -17.59 14.46
N ASN A 155 -35.77 -16.26 14.60
CA ASN A 155 -35.39 -15.31 13.56
C ASN A 155 -34.41 -14.26 14.06
N VAL A 156 -33.24 -14.18 13.43
CA VAL A 156 -32.37 -13.00 13.48
C VAL A 156 -33.20 -11.80 12.97
N PRO A 157 -33.59 -10.83 13.81
CA PRO A 157 -34.41 -9.70 13.37
C PRO A 157 -33.70 -8.92 12.27
N ILE A 158 -34.48 -8.46 11.30
CA ILE A 158 -34.01 -7.70 10.14
C ILE A 158 -34.55 -6.27 10.27
N TYR A 159 -33.65 -5.31 10.36
CA TYR A 159 -33.97 -3.88 10.39
C TYR A 159 -33.65 -3.23 9.03
N ALA A 160 -34.33 -2.12 8.73
CA ALA A 160 -34.20 -1.45 7.45
C ALA A 160 -32.78 -0.91 7.25
N PHE A 161 -32.27 -0.18 8.25
CA PHE A 161 -30.93 0.42 8.24
C PHE A 161 -30.46 0.75 9.67
N ARG A 162 -29.24 1.26 9.84
CA ARG A 162 -28.55 1.40 11.13
C ARG A 162 -29.35 2.20 12.15
N ALA A 163 -29.82 3.40 11.78
CA ALA A 163 -30.58 4.26 12.68
C ALA A 163 -31.90 3.59 13.14
N THR A 164 -32.55 2.79 12.29
CA THR A 164 -33.74 2.02 12.72
C THR A 164 -33.39 1.00 13.79
N ALA A 165 -32.32 0.21 13.62
CA ALA A 165 -31.93 -0.76 14.64
C ALA A 165 -31.54 -0.08 15.97
N GLN A 166 -30.85 1.06 15.93
CA GLN A 166 -30.43 1.79 17.13
C GLN A 166 -31.60 2.33 17.96
N ALA A 167 -32.75 2.58 17.33
CA ALA A 167 -33.95 3.06 18.00
C ALA A 167 -34.80 1.94 18.66
N GLU A 168 -34.45 0.67 18.45
CA GLU A 168 -35.28 -0.47 18.84
C GLU A 168 -34.91 -1.04 20.21
N ASN A 169 -35.90 -1.61 20.90
CA ASN A 169 -35.71 -2.43 22.09
C ASN A 169 -35.67 -3.90 21.69
N VAL A 170 -34.47 -4.48 21.56
CA VAL A 170 -34.29 -5.83 21.03
C VAL A 170 -34.57 -6.87 22.13
N PRO A 171 -35.36 -7.94 21.87
CA PRO A 171 -35.63 -8.98 22.86
C PRO A 171 -34.36 -9.58 23.48
N LEU A 172 -34.40 -9.89 24.78
CA LEU A 172 -33.23 -10.32 25.55
C LEU A 172 -32.56 -11.58 24.97
N GLY A 173 -33.35 -12.51 24.42
CA GLY A 173 -32.88 -13.77 23.81
C GLY A 173 -32.24 -13.65 22.43
N THR A 174 -32.28 -12.48 21.78
CA THR A 174 -31.69 -12.27 20.46
C THR A 174 -30.16 -12.27 20.52
N SER A 175 -29.51 -13.14 19.73
CA SER A 175 -28.05 -13.29 19.69
C SER A 175 -27.38 -12.58 18.50
N GLY A 176 -28.15 -12.20 17.48
CA GLY A 176 -27.69 -11.41 16.34
C GLY A 176 -28.80 -10.63 15.68
N LEU A 177 -28.46 -9.61 14.90
CA LEU A 177 -29.38 -8.80 14.10
C LEU A 177 -28.81 -8.56 12.70
N ARG A 178 -29.69 -8.37 11.71
CA ARG A 178 -29.34 -8.03 10.33
C ARG A 178 -29.84 -6.65 9.97
N LEU A 179 -29.06 -5.91 9.19
CA LEU A 179 -29.48 -4.66 8.57
C LEU A 179 -29.58 -4.84 7.05
N ASN A 180 -30.64 -4.29 6.45
CA ASN A 180 -30.82 -4.27 4.98
C ASN A 180 -30.04 -3.14 4.29
N GLY A 181 -29.43 -2.24 5.04
CA GLY A 181 -28.58 -1.15 4.58
C GLY A 181 -27.92 -0.39 5.73
N GLY A 182 -27.08 0.59 5.40
CA GLY A 182 -26.38 1.45 6.35
C GLY A 182 -27.22 2.66 6.75
N GLU A 183 -27.46 3.53 5.77
CA GLU A 183 -28.30 4.75 5.85
C GLU A 183 -29.65 4.55 5.15
N ALA A 184 -29.69 3.72 4.10
CA ALA A 184 -30.90 3.44 3.34
C ALA A 184 -30.99 1.96 2.93
N VAL A 185 -32.23 1.46 2.80
CA VAL A 185 -32.44 0.07 2.34
C VAL A 185 -31.84 -0.11 0.94
N GLY A 186 -30.89 -1.04 0.81
CA GLY A 186 -30.29 -1.37 -0.49
C GLY A 186 -29.11 -0.49 -0.92
N ASP A 187 -28.60 0.39 -0.05
CA ASP A 187 -27.40 1.20 -0.29
C ASP A 187 -26.08 0.40 -0.37
N GLY A 188 -26.13 -0.91 -0.09
CA GLY A 188 -24.96 -1.79 -0.05
C GLY A 188 -24.34 -1.94 1.34
N GLY A 189 -24.83 -1.22 2.34
CA GLY A 189 -24.44 -1.30 3.75
C GLY A 189 -25.12 -2.44 4.53
N LYS A 190 -25.41 -3.57 3.87
CA LYS A 190 -26.00 -4.74 4.54
C LYS A 190 -25.00 -5.37 5.50
N THR A 191 -25.45 -5.70 6.70
CA THR A 191 -24.57 -6.19 7.77
C THR A 191 -25.23 -7.27 8.63
N LEU A 192 -24.43 -8.21 9.12
CA LEU A 192 -24.76 -9.02 10.29
C LEU A 192 -24.01 -8.51 11.52
N TYR A 193 -24.74 -8.31 12.62
CA TYR A 193 -24.19 -8.02 13.93
C TYR A 193 -24.48 -9.16 14.91
N LYS A 194 -23.57 -9.37 15.86
CA LYS A 194 -23.79 -10.28 17.00
C LYS A 194 -23.80 -9.51 18.31
N LYS A 195 -24.58 -9.99 19.28
CA LYS A 195 -24.68 -9.38 20.62
C LYS A 195 -23.38 -9.57 21.39
N VAL A 196 -22.97 -8.56 22.14
CA VAL A 196 -21.81 -8.59 23.03
C VAL A 196 -22.15 -8.01 24.39
N VAL A 197 -21.44 -8.45 25.42
CA VAL A 197 -21.69 -8.07 26.82
C VAL A 197 -21.13 -6.68 27.18
N ALA A 198 -20.26 -6.12 26.34
CA ALA A 198 -19.61 -4.84 26.54
C ALA A 198 -19.37 -4.15 25.20
N GLU A 199 -19.17 -2.83 25.24
CA GLU A 199 -18.90 -2.01 24.07
C GLU A 199 -17.63 -2.49 23.33
N PRO A 200 -17.71 -2.79 22.01
CA PRO A 200 -16.52 -3.10 21.23
C PRO A 200 -15.54 -1.92 21.14
N THR A 201 -14.24 -2.20 21.15
CA THR A 201 -13.21 -1.15 21.02
C THR A 201 -13.05 -0.62 19.60
N HIS A 202 -13.53 -1.36 18.59
CA HIS A 202 -13.50 -0.97 17.19
C HIS A 202 -14.79 -0.22 16.78
N PRO A 203 -14.78 0.54 15.67
CA PRO A 203 -15.94 1.33 15.25
C PRO A 203 -17.07 0.53 14.58
N GLY A 204 -16.84 -0.72 14.17
CA GLY A 204 -17.88 -1.60 13.62
C GLY A 204 -18.88 -2.09 14.67
N LYS A 205 -19.61 -1.18 15.32
CA LYS A 205 -20.53 -1.45 16.43
C LYS A 205 -21.77 -0.57 16.36
N ILE A 206 -22.84 -1.04 17.00
CA ILE A 206 -24.04 -0.26 17.29
C ILE A 206 -24.52 -0.56 18.72
N GLN A 207 -25.24 0.40 19.31
CA GLN A 207 -26.01 0.20 20.53
C GLN A 207 -27.49 0.38 20.20
N THR A 208 -28.33 -0.55 20.65
CA THR A 208 -29.78 -0.44 20.56
C THR A 208 -30.37 0.31 21.76
N ALA A 209 -31.63 0.74 21.69
CA ALA A 209 -32.25 1.62 22.69
C ALA A 209 -32.37 0.98 24.09
N ASP A 210 -32.38 -0.35 24.14
CA ASP A 210 -32.30 -1.17 25.36
C ASP A 210 -30.91 -1.16 26.02
N GLY A 211 -29.93 -0.47 25.41
CA GLY A 211 -28.54 -0.39 25.87
C GLY A 211 -27.67 -1.57 25.46
N ALA A 212 -28.20 -2.56 24.72
CA ALA A 212 -27.42 -3.72 24.29
C ALA A 212 -26.38 -3.35 23.22
N TRP A 213 -25.19 -3.92 23.34
CA TRP A 213 -24.09 -3.71 22.40
C TRP A 213 -24.04 -4.82 21.36
N TRP A 214 -23.78 -4.41 20.12
CA TRP A 214 -23.69 -5.30 18.97
C TRP A 214 -22.43 -5.02 18.16
N GLU A 215 -21.69 -6.08 17.81
CA GLU A 215 -20.46 -5.97 17.01
C GLU A 215 -20.65 -6.56 15.61
N LEU A 216 -20.11 -5.87 14.60
CA LEU A 216 -20.12 -6.29 13.21
C LEU A 216 -19.32 -7.59 13.07
N THR A 217 -19.81 -8.52 12.23
CA THR A 217 -19.17 -9.82 12.01
C THR A 217 -18.52 -9.98 10.63
N GLU A 218 -18.69 -9.00 9.75
CA GLU A 218 -18.21 -9.05 8.38
C GLU A 218 -16.67 -8.96 8.31
N LEU A 219 -16.06 -9.74 7.40
CA LEU A 219 -14.62 -9.68 7.09
C LEU A 219 -14.32 -8.87 5.83
N ARG A 220 -15.34 -8.65 4.99
CA ARG A 220 -15.30 -7.74 3.86
C ARG A 220 -16.30 -6.63 4.12
N VAL A 221 -15.79 -5.44 4.34
CA VAL A 221 -16.57 -4.29 4.79
C VAL A 221 -16.49 -3.15 3.81
N ASN A 222 -17.52 -2.30 3.80
CA ASN A 222 -17.59 -1.12 2.93
C ASN A 222 -18.00 0.13 3.73
N PRO A 223 -17.81 1.35 3.20
CA PRO A 223 -18.13 2.58 3.93
C PRO A 223 -19.61 2.69 4.32
N PHE A 224 -20.54 2.19 3.50
CA PHE A 224 -21.97 2.20 3.80
C PHE A 224 -22.31 1.45 5.09
N MET A 225 -21.58 0.37 5.42
CA MET A 225 -21.75 -0.34 6.71
C MET A 225 -21.44 0.52 7.95
N PHE A 226 -20.74 1.65 7.75
CA PHE A 226 -20.37 2.60 8.80
C PHE A 226 -21.16 3.91 8.73
N GLY A 227 -22.07 4.05 7.76
CA GLY A 227 -22.94 5.23 7.60
C GLY A 227 -22.52 6.20 6.49
N ALA A 228 -21.58 5.84 5.62
CA ALA A 228 -21.20 6.71 4.50
C ALA A 228 -22.38 6.90 3.53
N ALA A 229 -22.51 8.10 2.96
CA ALA A 229 -23.54 8.43 1.98
C ALA A 229 -23.13 8.05 0.54
N GLY A 230 -21.87 8.28 0.17
CA GLY A 230 -21.36 7.93 -1.16
C GLY A 230 -22.09 8.66 -2.31
N ASP A 231 -22.49 9.91 -2.09
CA ASP A 231 -23.47 10.67 -2.89
C ASP A 231 -22.86 11.86 -3.68
N THR A 232 -21.54 12.02 -3.70
CA THR A 232 -20.93 13.20 -4.36
C THR A 232 -21.07 13.18 -5.87
N THR A 233 -21.17 14.38 -6.45
CA THR A 233 -21.14 14.58 -7.91
C THR A 233 -19.71 14.76 -8.45
N GLY A 234 -18.71 14.86 -7.56
CA GLY A 234 -17.32 15.17 -7.91
C GLY A 234 -17.00 16.67 -7.99
N ALA A 235 -18.00 17.54 -7.79
CA ALA A 235 -17.78 18.97 -7.65
C ALA A 235 -17.40 19.35 -6.21
N ILE A 236 -16.60 20.41 -6.06
CA ILE A 236 -16.28 21.04 -4.77
C ILE A 236 -17.56 21.28 -3.98
N GLY A 237 -17.58 20.86 -2.72
CA GLY A 237 -18.74 21.07 -1.85
C GLY A 237 -19.94 20.16 -2.10
N SER A 238 -19.90 19.24 -3.07
CA SER A 238 -21.04 18.40 -3.43
C SER A 238 -21.07 17.07 -2.67
N GLY A 239 -22.22 16.70 -2.12
CA GLY A 239 -22.38 15.47 -1.34
C GLY A 239 -21.92 15.58 0.12
N THR A 240 -22.23 14.54 0.88
CA THR A 240 -21.92 14.40 2.30
C THR A 240 -20.43 14.07 2.48
N ASP A 241 -19.82 14.55 3.56
CA ASP A 241 -18.44 14.21 3.90
C ASP A 241 -18.39 12.81 4.55
N ASP A 242 -17.74 11.87 3.88
CA ASP A 242 -17.62 10.46 4.27
C ASP A 242 -16.27 10.14 4.95
N THR A 243 -15.48 11.17 5.30
CA THR A 243 -14.12 11.00 5.83
C THR A 243 -14.08 10.15 7.10
N ALA A 244 -15.03 10.37 8.03
CA ALA A 244 -15.05 9.67 9.31
C ALA A 244 -15.43 8.19 9.14
N GLU A 245 -16.37 7.92 8.24
CA GLU A 245 -16.95 6.61 7.96
C GLU A 245 -15.94 5.71 7.22
N ILE A 246 -15.17 6.27 6.28
CA ILE A 246 -14.07 5.55 5.62
C ILE A 246 -12.96 5.20 6.60
N ASN A 247 -12.56 6.14 7.47
CA ASN A 247 -11.56 5.87 8.49
C ASN A 247 -12.06 4.83 9.52
N ALA A 248 -13.35 4.88 9.88
CA ALA A 248 -13.99 3.86 10.72
C ALA A 248 -13.95 2.47 10.05
N MET A 249 -14.25 2.39 8.76
CA MET A 249 -14.13 1.15 7.98
C MET A 249 -12.71 0.59 8.04
N PHE A 250 -11.69 1.41 7.76
CA PHE A 250 -10.30 0.97 7.79
C PHE A 250 -9.88 0.49 9.19
N ALA A 251 -10.22 1.23 10.24
CA ALA A 251 -9.90 0.86 11.62
C ALA A 251 -10.56 -0.47 12.03
N TYR A 252 -11.83 -0.68 11.66
CA TYR A 252 -12.50 -1.96 11.90
C TYR A 252 -11.82 -3.09 11.13
N ALA A 253 -11.61 -2.92 9.82
CA ALA A 253 -11.02 -3.96 8.98
C ALA A 253 -9.63 -4.37 9.46
N LEU A 254 -8.82 -3.40 9.90
CA LEU A 254 -7.51 -3.63 10.48
C LEU A 254 -7.60 -4.39 11.81
N SER A 255 -8.54 -4.04 12.69
CA SER A 255 -8.75 -4.74 13.98
C SER A 255 -9.12 -6.22 13.84
N ARG A 256 -9.58 -6.62 12.65
CA ARG A 256 -9.98 -7.98 12.29
C ARG A 256 -8.93 -8.71 11.43
N SER A 257 -7.89 -8.01 10.97
CA SER A 257 -6.82 -8.55 10.13
C SER A 257 -5.80 -9.27 11.01
N ASN A 258 -5.78 -10.61 10.95
CA ASN A 258 -4.92 -11.45 11.79
C ASN A 258 -4.29 -12.56 10.92
N ALA A 259 -3.24 -13.24 11.41
CA ALA A 259 -2.49 -14.25 10.65
C ALA A 259 -3.33 -15.39 10.02
N GLY A 260 -4.57 -15.63 10.49
CA GLY A 260 -5.51 -16.62 9.93
C GLY A 260 -6.78 -16.07 9.29
N LYS A 261 -6.98 -14.75 9.25
CA LYS A 261 -8.17 -14.10 8.67
C LYS A 261 -7.76 -12.88 7.87
N THR A 262 -8.00 -12.93 6.56
CA THR A 262 -7.73 -11.81 5.65
C THR A 262 -8.99 -10.96 5.53
N THR A 263 -8.93 -9.72 5.99
CA THR A 263 -10.01 -8.75 5.84
C THR A 263 -9.80 -7.89 4.62
N TRP A 264 -10.91 -7.39 4.09
CA TRP A 264 -10.95 -6.52 2.92
C TRP A 264 -11.77 -5.28 3.25
N ALA A 265 -11.18 -4.11 3.06
CA ALA A 265 -11.92 -2.86 2.98
C ALA A 265 -12.30 -2.63 1.51
N THR A 266 -13.58 -2.44 1.23
CA THR A 266 -14.12 -2.38 -0.13
C THR A 266 -14.97 -1.13 -0.32
N LEU A 267 -14.65 -0.25 -1.26
CA LEU A 267 -15.42 1.00 -1.43
C LEU A 267 -16.78 0.78 -2.14
N ALA A 268 -16.95 -0.33 -2.87
CA ALA A 268 -18.24 -0.85 -3.34
C ALA A 268 -19.10 0.13 -4.16
N GLY A 269 -18.56 0.69 -5.24
CA GLY A 269 -19.34 1.46 -6.24
C GLY A 269 -19.80 2.86 -5.84
N GLY A 270 -19.63 3.27 -4.58
CA GLY A 270 -20.01 4.61 -4.12
C GLY A 270 -19.08 5.72 -4.58
N LYS A 271 -19.59 6.96 -4.62
CA LYS A 271 -18.78 8.16 -4.86
C LYS A 271 -18.64 8.93 -3.55
N PHE A 272 -17.51 8.78 -2.89
CA PHE A 272 -17.33 9.30 -1.54
C PHE A 272 -16.57 10.62 -1.58
N ARG A 273 -17.14 11.66 -0.98
CA ARG A 273 -16.42 12.92 -0.77
C ARG A 273 -15.64 12.80 0.53
N ILE A 274 -14.36 13.13 0.49
CA ILE A 274 -13.50 13.22 1.67
C ILE A 274 -12.93 14.63 1.79
N THR A 275 -12.97 15.21 2.98
CA THR A 275 -12.50 16.58 3.26
C THR A 275 -11.18 16.61 4.04
N ASP A 276 -10.69 15.45 4.48
CA ASP A 276 -9.37 15.28 5.07
C ASP A 276 -8.76 13.92 4.65
N THR A 277 -7.52 13.66 5.04
CA THR A 277 -6.82 12.41 4.76
C THR A 277 -7.59 11.21 5.31
N VAL A 278 -7.79 10.19 4.47
CA VAL A 278 -8.23 8.86 4.91
C VAL A 278 -7.08 7.87 4.84
N GLY A 279 -6.99 6.92 5.77
CA GLY A 279 -5.84 6.03 5.79
C GLY A 279 -5.80 5.00 6.90
N PHE A 280 -4.73 4.20 6.89
CA PHE A 280 -4.46 3.18 7.90
C PHE A 280 -2.97 2.86 7.99
N ASP A 281 -2.50 2.49 9.19
CA ASP A 281 -1.17 1.91 9.40
C ASP A 281 -1.30 0.42 9.74
N GLY A 282 -0.86 -0.44 8.83
CA GLY A 282 -0.84 -1.88 9.03
C GLY A 282 -1.29 -2.68 7.82
N HIS A 283 -1.33 -4.00 7.97
CA HIS A 283 -1.48 -4.92 6.85
C HIS A 283 -2.95 -5.18 6.47
N LEU A 284 -3.50 -4.35 5.60
CA LEU A 284 -4.88 -4.45 5.11
C LEU A 284 -4.95 -4.56 3.58
N ASN A 285 -5.89 -5.36 3.07
CA ASN A 285 -6.23 -5.36 1.65
C ASN A 285 -7.35 -4.35 1.40
N VAL A 286 -7.22 -3.58 0.34
CA VAL A 286 -8.18 -2.56 -0.08
C VAL A 286 -8.57 -2.81 -1.52
N ASP A 287 -9.86 -2.68 -1.80
CA ASP A 287 -10.40 -2.82 -3.15
C ASP A 287 -11.47 -1.77 -3.40
N PHE A 288 -11.29 -0.93 -4.40
CA PHE A 288 -12.27 0.13 -4.64
C PHE A 288 -13.56 -0.42 -5.24
N GLU A 289 -13.51 -1.54 -5.97
CA GLU A 289 -14.70 -2.20 -6.56
C GLU A 289 -15.68 -1.22 -7.21
N GLY A 290 -15.16 -0.33 -8.07
CA GLY A 290 -15.94 0.69 -8.77
C GLY A 290 -16.28 1.93 -7.93
N GLY A 291 -15.92 1.96 -6.65
CA GLY A 291 -16.02 3.15 -5.81
C GLY A 291 -14.94 4.18 -6.16
N ILE A 292 -15.22 5.44 -5.88
CA ILE A 292 -14.34 6.58 -6.19
C ILE A 292 -14.21 7.45 -4.95
N LEU A 293 -12.99 7.88 -4.62
CA LEU A 293 -12.74 8.91 -3.61
C LEU A 293 -12.55 10.27 -4.29
N TYR A 294 -13.39 11.23 -3.95
CA TYR A 294 -13.26 12.62 -4.37
C TYR A 294 -12.71 13.46 -3.21
N TYR A 295 -11.47 13.93 -3.37
CA TYR A 295 -10.81 14.76 -2.37
C TYR A 295 -11.20 16.24 -2.52
N ASP A 296 -11.88 16.74 -1.50
CA ASP A 296 -12.34 18.13 -1.35
C ASP A 296 -11.74 18.79 -0.08
N GLY A 297 -10.54 18.33 0.30
CA GLY A 297 -9.84 18.79 1.50
C GLY A 297 -8.72 19.81 1.24
N PRO A 298 -7.99 20.19 2.31
CA PRO A 298 -6.79 21.02 2.22
C PRO A 298 -5.76 20.44 1.25
N ARG A 299 -5.14 21.28 0.43
CA ARG A 299 -4.19 20.84 -0.60
C ARG A 299 -2.74 20.87 -0.11
N ASP A 300 -2.52 20.40 1.12
CA ASP A 300 -1.25 20.42 1.86
C ASP A 300 -0.91 19.05 2.48
N ARG A 301 -1.61 18.00 2.06
CA ARG A 301 -1.52 16.64 2.62
C ARG A 301 -2.01 15.58 1.62
N PRO A 302 -1.73 14.28 1.87
CA PRO A 302 -2.26 13.20 1.06
C PRO A 302 -3.79 13.04 1.18
N ALA A 303 -4.48 12.72 0.10
CA ALA A 303 -5.87 12.31 0.15
C ALA A 303 -6.02 10.91 0.78
N VAL A 304 -5.18 9.97 0.34
CA VAL A 304 -5.09 8.63 0.92
C VAL A 304 -3.68 8.37 1.45
N GLN A 305 -3.59 7.92 2.69
CA GLN A 305 -2.33 7.54 3.33
C GLN A 305 -2.34 6.07 3.78
N VAL A 306 -1.33 5.31 3.35
CA VAL A 306 -1.12 3.93 3.79
C VAL A 306 0.22 3.82 4.50
N GLY A 307 0.19 3.41 5.77
CA GLY A 307 1.30 3.53 6.71
C GLY A 307 1.30 4.86 7.45
N ASP A 308 2.20 4.99 8.42
CA ASP A 308 2.31 6.15 9.30
C ASP A 308 3.74 6.72 9.26
N PRO A 309 3.94 8.01 8.93
CA PRO A 309 5.26 8.65 8.94
C PRO A 309 5.90 8.69 10.34
N THR A 310 5.13 8.54 11.41
CA THR A 310 5.66 8.45 12.78
C THR A 310 6.15 7.04 13.12
N ASN A 311 5.64 6.04 12.41
CA ASN A 311 6.04 4.64 12.57
C ASN A 311 7.04 4.22 11.48
N ILE A 312 8.20 4.87 11.51
CA ILE A 312 9.25 4.75 10.48
C ILE A 312 9.76 3.31 10.27
N SER A 313 9.59 2.41 11.24
CA SER A 313 10.04 1.02 11.09
C SER A 313 8.97 0.07 10.51
N SER A 314 7.73 0.55 10.38
CA SER A 314 6.59 -0.23 9.86
C SER A 314 6.82 -0.57 8.40
N ARG A 315 6.54 -1.82 8.04
CA ARG A 315 6.62 -2.32 6.66
C ARG A 315 5.29 -2.88 6.25
N ILE A 316 4.67 -2.29 5.23
CA ILE A 316 3.42 -2.79 4.69
C ILE A 316 3.76 -3.92 3.71
N ARG A 317 3.41 -5.18 4.06
CA ARG A 317 3.80 -6.34 3.25
C ARG A 317 2.65 -7.24 2.85
N ASP A 318 2.81 -7.87 1.69
CA ASP A 318 1.96 -8.95 1.21
C ASP A 318 0.48 -8.53 1.14
N ARG A 319 0.22 -7.29 0.72
CA ARG A 319 -1.12 -6.70 0.61
C ARG A 319 -1.44 -6.23 -0.81
N SER A 320 -2.74 -6.12 -1.07
CA SER A 320 -3.29 -5.70 -2.34
C SER A 320 -4.10 -4.42 -2.16
N LEU A 321 -3.78 -3.40 -2.98
CA LEU A 321 -4.61 -2.22 -3.19
C LEU A 321 -5.10 -2.28 -4.63
N LEU A 322 -6.38 -2.59 -4.82
CA LEU A 322 -6.93 -2.90 -6.14
C LEU A 322 -7.91 -1.83 -6.61
N ARG A 323 -7.86 -1.55 -7.92
CA ARG A 323 -8.77 -0.65 -8.64
C ARG A 323 -8.83 0.77 -8.06
N VAL A 324 -7.72 1.25 -7.51
CA VAL A 324 -7.66 2.55 -6.82
C VAL A 324 -8.07 3.67 -7.77
N HIS A 325 -9.10 4.42 -7.36
CA HIS A 325 -9.65 5.56 -8.08
C HIS A 325 -9.78 6.76 -7.15
N ILE A 326 -8.91 7.75 -7.31
CA ILE A 326 -8.87 8.95 -6.45
C ILE A 326 -8.84 10.19 -7.34
N GLU A 327 -9.85 11.06 -7.19
CA GLU A 327 -9.94 12.31 -7.95
C GLU A 327 -9.87 13.50 -6.99
N SER A 328 -9.09 14.50 -7.37
CA SER A 328 -9.21 15.81 -6.77
C SER A 328 -10.40 16.56 -7.36
N THR A 329 -11.15 17.27 -6.51
CA THR A 329 -12.19 18.21 -6.96
C THR A 329 -11.63 19.46 -7.68
N ALA A 330 -10.32 19.75 -7.56
CA ALA A 330 -9.66 20.78 -8.35
C ALA A 330 -8.15 20.55 -8.53
N ILE A 331 -7.67 20.78 -9.75
CA ILE A 331 -6.24 20.64 -10.10
C ILE A 331 -5.40 21.69 -9.36
N SER A 332 -4.38 21.25 -8.64
CA SER A 332 -3.40 22.14 -7.99
C SER A 332 -2.01 21.52 -7.92
N TRP A 333 -1.00 22.30 -8.30
CA TRP A 333 0.42 21.90 -8.30
C TRP A 333 1.27 22.74 -7.33
N ALA A 334 0.62 23.51 -6.46
CA ALA A 334 1.28 24.49 -5.61
C ALA A 334 2.08 23.86 -4.46
N ASP A 335 1.56 22.79 -3.86
CA ASP A 335 2.12 22.18 -2.65
C ASP A 335 2.63 20.77 -2.94
N ASP A 336 3.82 20.44 -2.45
CA ASP A 336 4.50 19.15 -2.69
C ASP A 336 3.88 17.99 -1.88
N ASP A 337 3.20 18.29 -0.78
CA ASP A 337 2.50 17.29 0.04
C ASP A 337 1.07 17.03 -0.43
N TYR A 338 0.62 17.71 -1.49
CA TYR A 338 -0.66 17.41 -2.12
C TYR A 338 -0.61 16.15 -2.99
N VAL A 339 -0.85 15.00 -2.36
CA VAL A 339 -0.68 13.66 -2.97
C VAL A 339 -2.01 12.94 -3.06
N GLY A 340 -2.30 12.28 -4.18
CA GLY A 340 -3.48 11.43 -4.29
C GLY A 340 -3.37 10.20 -3.38
N LEU A 341 -2.30 9.42 -3.55
CA LEU A 341 -2.00 8.25 -2.73
C LEU A 341 -0.55 8.25 -2.24
N ARG A 342 -0.33 8.35 -0.93
CA ARG A 342 0.99 8.17 -0.31
C ARG A 342 1.06 6.83 0.40
N ILE A 343 2.10 6.05 0.12
CA ILE A 343 2.28 4.71 0.68
C ILE A 343 3.67 4.59 1.28
N TYR A 344 3.73 4.35 2.58
CA TYR A 344 4.97 4.19 3.33
C TYR A 344 5.46 2.75 3.30
N ASN A 345 6.75 2.56 3.04
CA ASN A 345 7.50 1.32 3.32
C ASN A 345 6.87 0.03 2.78
N VAL A 346 6.37 0.08 1.55
CA VAL A 346 5.63 -1.02 0.95
C VAL A 346 6.54 -2.08 0.33
N GLN A 347 6.28 -3.36 0.64
CA GLN A 347 7.10 -4.47 0.14
C GLN A 347 6.27 -5.69 -0.29
N ARG A 348 6.60 -6.31 -1.43
CA ARG A 348 5.89 -7.50 -1.95
C ARG A 348 4.38 -7.30 -2.10
N CYS A 349 3.95 -6.07 -2.39
CA CYS A 349 2.54 -5.73 -2.55
C CYS A 349 2.15 -5.62 -4.02
N ARG A 350 0.84 -5.74 -4.27
CA ARG A 350 0.22 -5.50 -5.57
C ARG A 350 -0.61 -4.24 -5.51
N LEU A 351 -0.33 -3.28 -6.39
CA LEU A 351 -1.14 -2.09 -6.57
C LEU A 351 -1.73 -2.12 -7.97
N ASN A 352 -3.03 -1.89 -8.07
CA ASN A 352 -3.73 -1.66 -9.32
C ASN A 352 -4.46 -0.33 -9.16
N ILE A 353 -3.99 0.69 -9.87
CA ILE A 353 -4.52 2.05 -9.88
C ILE A 353 -5.26 2.20 -11.20
N THR A 354 -6.57 2.41 -11.13
CA THR A 354 -7.39 2.71 -12.31
C THR A 354 -7.23 4.16 -12.70
N GLU A 355 -7.37 5.08 -11.74
CA GLU A 355 -7.21 6.51 -11.99
C GLU A 355 -6.73 7.25 -10.74
N ILE A 356 -5.74 8.15 -10.89
CA ILE A 356 -5.50 9.22 -9.92
C ILE A 356 -5.37 10.55 -10.66
N ASN A 357 -6.18 11.54 -10.28
CA ASN A 357 -6.38 12.74 -11.08
C ASN A 357 -6.31 14.06 -10.30
N GLY A 358 -5.50 15.02 -10.77
CA GLY A 358 -5.54 16.42 -10.36
C GLY A 358 -4.69 16.82 -9.14
N PHE A 359 -3.73 16.00 -8.73
CA PHE A 359 -2.88 16.25 -7.56
C PHE A 359 -1.53 16.89 -7.95
N ASN A 360 -0.72 17.32 -6.97
CA ASN A 360 0.69 17.58 -7.25
C ASN A 360 1.38 16.24 -7.57
N LYS A 361 1.19 15.23 -6.72
CA LYS A 361 1.68 13.87 -6.97
C LYS A 361 0.51 12.92 -7.10
N GLY A 362 0.45 12.16 -8.20
CA GLY A 362 -0.57 11.12 -8.37
C GLY A 362 -0.46 10.09 -7.27
N TYR A 363 0.63 9.32 -7.27
CA TYR A 363 0.99 8.51 -6.11
C TYR A 363 2.48 8.59 -5.78
N GLU A 364 2.78 8.30 -4.52
CA GLU A 364 4.13 8.36 -3.97
C GLU A 364 4.43 7.09 -3.17
N LEU A 365 5.48 6.37 -3.60
CA LEU A 365 6.14 5.37 -2.78
C LEU A 365 7.13 6.09 -1.87
N TYR A 366 6.83 6.08 -0.58
CA TYR A 366 7.59 6.81 0.43
C TYR A 366 8.38 5.85 1.30
N SER A 367 9.69 5.78 1.06
CA SER A 367 10.61 4.98 1.85
C SER A 367 11.15 5.81 3.01
N LEU A 368 10.86 5.35 4.23
CA LEU A 368 11.24 6.00 5.48
C LEU A 368 11.63 4.90 6.48
N ASP A 369 12.90 4.67 6.69
CA ASP A 369 13.57 3.65 7.51
C ASP A 369 13.19 2.17 7.31
N ALA A 370 12.44 1.83 6.26
CA ALA A 370 12.08 0.44 6.04
C ALA A 370 11.99 -0.06 4.59
N GLY A 371 12.05 0.83 3.59
CA GLY A 371 12.24 0.47 2.19
C GLY A 371 10.95 0.27 1.38
N CYS A 372 10.97 0.62 0.10
CA CYS A 372 9.93 0.31 -0.88
C CYS A 372 10.48 -0.62 -1.98
N ALA A 373 10.14 -1.91 -1.93
CA ALA A 373 10.70 -2.88 -2.88
C ALA A 373 9.84 -4.10 -3.21
N TYR A 374 10.12 -4.74 -4.34
CA TYR A 374 9.48 -5.99 -4.76
C TYR A 374 7.98 -5.85 -5.05
N ASN A 375 7.51 -4.64 -5.34
CA ASN A 375 6.11 -4.38 -5.60
C ASN A 375 5.79 -4.52 -7.09
N ARG A 376 4.53 -4.89 -7.39
CA ARG A 376 3.99 -4.89 -8.75
C ARG A 376 2.84 -3.88 -8.84
N ILE A 377 3.02 -2.86 -9.65
CA ILE A 377 2.17 -1.68 -9.73
C ILE A 377 1.65 -1.53 -11.15
N GLU A 378 0.36 -1.73 -11.33
CA GLU A 378 -0.37 -1.44 -12.57
C GLU A 378 -1.00 -0.07 -12.41
N ALA A 379 -0.47 0.96 -13.06
CA ALA A 379 -0.98 2.32 -12.91
C ALA A 379 -1.55 2.80 -14.24
N LEU A 380 -2.87 2.63 -14.41
CA LEU A 380 -3.57 2.77 -15.69
C LEU A 380 -3.74 4.23 -16.11
N GLU A 381 -4.34 5.10 -15.30
CA GLU A 381 -4.46 6.52 -15.61
C GLU A 381 -3.95 7.40 -14.46
N LEU A 382 -2.97 8.25 -14.76
CA LEU A 382 -2.46 9.27 -13.86
C LEU A 382 -2.59 10.60 -14.59
N LEU A 383 -3.69 11.29 -14.35
CA LEU A 383 -4.13 12.42 -15.17
C LEU A 383 -3.96 13.74 -14.42
N HIS A 384 -3.49 14.77 -15.13
CA HIS A 384 -3.38 16.14 -14.62
C HIS A 384 -2.54 16.32 -13.34
N ASN A 385 -1.70 15.33 -13.01
CA ASN A 385 -0.79 15.42 -11.87
C ASN A 385 0.49 16.15 -12.27
N LYS A 386 1.11 16.94 -11.38
CA LYS A 386 2.43 17.53 -11.67
C LYS A 386 3.49 16.44 -11.82
N TYR A 387 3.47 15.47 -10.92
CA TYR A 387 4.25 14.24 -10.95
C TYR A 387 3.27 13.07 -11.02
N GLY A 388 3.31 12.26 -12.07
CA GLY A 388 2.47 11.07 -12.15
C GLY A 388 2.80 10.09 -11.02
N GLU A 389 4.07 9.73 -10.92
CA GLU A 389 4.62 8.76 -9.97
C GLU A 389 5.83 9.34 -9.26
N VAL A 390 5.96 9.09 -7.95
CA VAL A 390 7.12 9.55 -7.18
C VAL A 390 7.71 8.41 -6.37
N LEU A 391 9.04 8.25 -6.46
CA LEU A 391 9.83 7.36 -5.60
C LEU A 391 10.67 8.24 -4.68
N THR A 392 10.30 8.24 -3.40
CA THR A 392 10.91 9.08 -2.38
C THR A 392 11.67 8.22 -1.39
N CYS A 393 12.94 8.56 -1.18
CA CYS A 393 13.74 8.01 -0.11
C CYS A 393 14.11 9.13 0.86
N ASP A 394 13.63 9.01 2.10
CA ASP A 394 13.73 10.05 3.11
C ASP A 394 14.52 9.56 4.34
N GLY A 395 15.52 10.34 4.74
CA GLY A 395 16.36 10.11 5.92
C GLY A 395 17.71 9.43 5.61
N SER A 396 18.60 9.32 6.59
CA SER A 396 19.97 8.83 6.38
C SER A 396 20.20 7.32 6.60
N SER A 397 19.14 6.53 6.80
CA SER A 397 19.27 5.10 7.04
C SER A 397 19.57 4.34 5.76
N GLY A 398 20.44 3.31 5.86
CA GLY A 398 20.67 2.37 4.75
C GLY A 398 19.42 1.56 4.35
N LEU A 399 18.34 1.65 5.13
CA LEU A 399 17.05 1.01 4.87
C LEU A 399 16.10 1.89 4.03
N ASN A 400 16.48 3.13 3.72
CA ASN A 400 15.66 4.10 2.99
C ASN A 400 15.70 3.89 1.49
N TYR A 401 15.53 2.68 0.98
CA TYR A 401 15.68 2.40 -0.46
C TYR A 401 14.34 2.33 -1.20
N ALA A 402 14.38 2.52 -2.53
CA ALA A 402 13.25 2.32 -3.44
C ALA A 402 13.75 1.51 -4.65
N ASN A 403 13.72 0.18 -4.54
CA ASN A 403 14.43 -0.72 -5.45
C ASN A 403 13.55 -1.88 -5.94
N GLU A 404 13.86 -2.42 -7.12
CA GLU A 404 13.27 -3.68 -7.61
C GLU A 404 11.73 -3.67 -7.70
N ASN A 405 11.13 -2.51 -7.95
CA ASN A 405 9.69 -2.38 -8.21
C ASN A 405 9.39 -2.53 -9.71
N ILE A 406 8.23 -3.11 -10.04
CA ILE A 406 7.75 -3.24 -11.42
C ILE A 406 6.51 -2.38 -11.61
N PHE A 407 6.58 -1.45 -12.56
CA PHE A 407 5.53 -0.54 -12.97
C PHE A 407 5.04 -0.93 -14.36
N ILE A 408 3.73 -1.06 -14.56
CA ILE A 408 3.16 -1.68 -15.75
C ILE A 408 2.09 -0.77 -16.34
N GLY A 409 2.32 -0.41 -17.61
CA GLY A 409 1.37 0.20 -18.50
C GLY A 409 0.89 1.59 -18.08
N GLY A 410 -0.16 2.01 -18.77
CA GLY A 410 -0.97 3.15 -18.44
C GLY A 410 -0.39 4.52 -18.82
N ARG A 411 -1.28 5.50 -18.78
CA ARG A 411 -1.11 6.86 -19.25
C ARG A 411 -0.73 7.78 -18.11
N ARG A 412 0.34 8.55 -18.28
CA ARG A 412 0.68 9.74 -17.49
C ARG A 412 0.33 10.93 -18.38
N GLY A 413 -0.87 11.47 -18.17
CA GLY A 413 -1.56 12.27 -19.17
C GLY A 413 -1.86 13.69 -18.70
N GLN A 414 -1.69 14.63 -19.62
CA GLN A 414 -2.02 16.04 -19.45
C GLN A 414 -2.98 16.46 -20.57
N SER A 415 -3.94 17.31 -20.23
CA SER A 415 -4.79 17.98 -21.21
C SER A 415 -4.48 19.48 -21.24
N SER A 416 -5.18 20.22 -22.11
CA SER A 416 -5.02 21.68 -22.18
C SER A 416 -5.33 22.41 -20.87
N SER A 417 -6.03 21.77 -19.92
CA SER A 417 -6.33 22.34 -18.60
C SER A 417 -5.10 22.60 -17.73
N THR A 418 -3.98 21.89 -17.98
CA THR A 418 -2.74 22.03 -17.19
C THR A 418 -1.65 22.83 -17.90
N ALA A 419 -1.92 23.33 -19.11
CA ALA A 419 -0.92 24.01 -19.94
C ALA A 419 -0.33 25.26 -19.26
N ALA A 420 -1.12 25.99 -18.47
CA ALA A 420 -0.69 27.18 -17.76
C ALA A 420 -0.04 26.91 -16.38
N LEU A 421 0.03 25.65 -15.94
CA LEU A 421 0.52 25.28 -14.60
C LEU A 421 2.04 25.05 -14.54
N GLY A 422 2.75 25.10 -15.68
CA GLY A 422 4.20 25.00 -15.75
C GLY A 422 4.75 23.58 -15.97
N SER A 423 5.98 23.33 -15.51
CA SER A 423 6.67 22.04 -15.69
C SER A 423 5.97 20.86 -14.99
N CYS A 424 5.95 19.70 -15.64
CA CYS A 424 5.38 18.45 -15.12
C CYS A 424 6.18 17.23 -15.56
N TYR A 425 6.08 16.14 -14.80
CA TYR A 425 6.92 14.96 -14.96
C TYR A 425 6.10 13.68 -14.84
N GLY A 426 6.41 12.67 -15.67
CA GLY A 426 5.76 11.38 -15.56
C GLY A 426 6.17 10.66 -14.27
N VAL A 427 7.47 10.57 -14.04
CA VAL A 427 8.11 9.88 -12.91
C VAL A 427 9.18 10.77 -12.31
N LEU A 428 9.16 10.90 -10.98
CA LEU A 428 10.20 11.57 -10.19
C LEU A 428 10.91 10.58 -9.27
N PHE A 429 12.24 10.60 -9.30
CA PHE A 429 13.07 10.01 -8.26
C PHE A 429 13.62 11.13 -7.40
N ARG A 430 13.51 10.99 -6.08
CA ARG A 430 14.08 11.96 -5.14
C ARG A 430 14.67 11.30 -3.91
N SER A 431 15.85 11.76 -3.53
CA SER A 431 16.46 11.48 -2.23
C SER A 431 16.48 12.77 -1.41
N ILE A 432 15.89 12.72 -0.22
CA ILE A 432 15.79 13.89 0.68
C ILE A 432 16.30 13.54 2.07
N ASN A 433 16.76 14.54 2.81
CA ASN A 433 17.25 14.39 4.20
C ASN A 433 18.31 13.28 4.39
N GLY A 434 19.19 13.09 3.41
CA GLY A 434 20.21 12.04 3.42
C GLY A 434 19.74 10.68 2.89
N GLY A 435 18.56 10.64 2.24
CA GLY A 435 17.95 9.49 1.59
C GLY A 435 18.92 8.63 0.80
N TYR A 436 18.64 7.34 0.69
CA TYR A 436 19.41 6.46 -0.18
C TYR A 436 19.34 6.99 -1.63
N GLN A 437 20.46 7.41 -2.21
CA GLN A 437 20.47 7.92 -3.58
C GLN A 437 20.49 6.81 -4.64
N GLY A 438 20.67 5.55 -4.24
CA GLY A 438 20.91 4.43 -5.16
C GLY A 438 19.67 3.73 -5.69
N HIS A 439 18.51 4.38 -5.81
CA HIS A 439 17.25 3.76 -6.26
C HIS A 439 17.51 2.94 -7.52
N ASN A 440 17.42 1.61 -7.44
CA ASN A 440 17.92 0.76 -8.53
C ASN A 440 17.03 -0.42 -8.87
N CYS A 441 17.27 -0.97 -10.06
CA CYS A 441 16.58 -2.14 -10.57
C CYS A 441 15.06 -1.98 -10.66
N ASN A 442 14.53 -0.75 -10.65
CA ASN A 442 13.13 -0.51 -10.92
C ASN A 442 12.86 -0.65 -12.43
N ARG A 443 11.69 -1.17 -12.78
CA ARG A 443 11.32 -1.47 -14.16
C ARG A 443 9.96 -0.89 -14.54
N TRP A 444 9.91 -0.10 -15.59
CA TRP A 444 8.68 0.33 -16.26
C TRP A 444 8.45 -0.52 -17.52
N ILE A 445 7.23 -0.99 -17.73
CA ILE A 445 6.86 -1.84 -18.88
C ILE A 445 5.70 -1.19 -19.62
N SER A 446 5.95 -0.76 -20.85
CA SER A 446 4.99 -0.13 -21.75
C SER A 446 4.22 1.07 -21.19
N PRO A 447 4.85 2.02 -20.45
CA PRO A 447 4.16 3.23 -20.01
C PRO A 447 3.84 4.15 -21.20
N ALA A 448 2.76 4.92 -21.10
CA ALA A 448 2.43 5.99 -22.02
C ALA A 448 2.57 7.34 -21.33
N PHE A 449 3.28 8.26 -21.98
CA PHE A 449 3.52 9.63 -21.53
C PHE A 449 2.92 10.59 -22.55
N GLU A 450 1.90 11.31 -22.10
CA GLU A 450 1.21 12.37 -22.84
C GLU A 450 1.35 13.65 -22.00
N MET A 451 2.53 14.26 -22.03
CA MET A 451 2.90 15.31 -21.08
C MET A 451 2.34 16.69 -21.46
N GLY A 452 1.79 16.83 -22.67
CA GLY A 452 1.34 18.11 -23.23
C GLY A 452 2.49 19.08 -23.50
N ASP A 453 2.29 20.01 -24.43
CA ASP A 453 3.37 20.89 -24.89
C ASP A 453 3.58 22.14 -24.01
N GLY A 454 2.64 22.41 -23.08
CA GLY A 454 2.72 23.52 -22.14
C GLY A 454 2.89 24.89 -22.79
N VAL A 455 3.52 25.79 -22.05
CA VAL A 455 4.03 27.08 -22.57
C VAL A 455 5.53 27.01 -22.87
N LEU A 456 6.04 27.96 -23.65
CA LEU A 456 7.48 28.03 -23.94
C LEU A 456 8.27 28.26 -22.65
N GLY A 457 9.26 27.39 -22.40
CA GLY A 457 10.08 27.42 -21.17
C GLY A 457 9.72 26.33 -20.16
N ASP A 458 8.54 25.71 -20.29
CA ASP A 458 8.17 24.56 -19.46
C ASP A 458 9.07 23.35 -19.76
N GLU A 459 9.34 22.55 -18.72
CA GLU A 459 9.90 21.21 -18.87
C GLU A 459 8.79 20.18 -18.60
N ARG A 460 8.39 19.45 -19.65
CA ARG A 460 7.28 18.49 -19.60
C ARG A 460 7.75 17.14 -20.11
N ILE A 461 8.33 16.35 -19.22
CA ILE A 461 9.14 15.18 -19.58
C ILE A 461 8.74 13.90 -18.84
N PRO A 462 8.94 12.71 -19.43
CA PRO A 462 8.62 11.43 -18.79
C PRO A 462 9.37 11.15 -17.49
N PHE A 463 10.70 11.30 -17.44
CA PHE A 463 11.50 10.95 -16.26
C PHE A 463 12.36 12.12 -15.78
N LEU A 464 12.26 12.44 -14.50
CA LEU A 464 13.20 13.28 -13.78
C LEU A 464 13.85 12.47 -12.66
N LEU A 465 15.17 12.33 -12.72
CA LEU A 465 15.97 11.74 -11.65
C LEU A 465 16.76 12.86 -10.97
N ASP A 466 16.37 13.19 -9.74
CA ASP A 466 16.91 14.31 -8.98
C ASP A 466 17.99 13.83 -7.99
N ASP A 467 19.25 13.94 -8.41
CA ASP A 467 20.45 13.50 -7.68
C ASP A 467 20.39 12.08 -7.07
N CYS A 468 19.58 11.20 -7.66
CA CYS A 468 19.43 9.80 -7.28
C CYS A 468 18.97 8.92 -8.45
N GLY A 469 19.14 7.61 -8.30
CA GLY A 469 18.67 6.59 -9.24
C GLY A 469 19.73 6.09 -10.21
N GLY A 470 19.98 4.79 -10.21
CA GLY A 470 20.91 4.11 -11.11
C GLY A 470 20.39 2.73 -11.49
N LEU A 471 20.78 2.20 -12.65
CA LEU A 471 20.39 0.84 -13.09
C LEU A 471 18.86 0.60 -13.19
N ASN A 472 18.08 1.65 -13.47
CA ASN A 472 16.64 1.53 -13.72
C ASN A 472 16.35 1.33 -15.21
N VAL A 473 15.25 0.67 -15.54
CA VAL A 473 14.91 0.35 -16.93
C VAL A 473 13.46 0.70 -17.25
N CYS A 474 13.25 1.42 -18.34
CA CYS A 474 11.95 1.60 -18.97
C CYS A 474 11.92 0.83 -20.29
N HIS A 475 10.90 0.00 -20.50
CA HIS A 475 10.68 -0.79 -21.71
C HIS A 475 9.47 -0.26 -22.47
N ASP A 476 9.57 -0.13 -23.79
CA ASP A 476 8.47 0.14 -24.72
C ASP A 476 7.60 1.35 -24.40
N ALA A 477 8.19 2.45 -23.93
CA ALA A 477 7.40 3.65 -23.67
C ALA A 477 6.77 4.21 -24.94
N ARG A 478 5.54 4.72 -24.81
CA ARG A 478 4.93 5.65 -25.77
C ARG A 478 5.14 7.07 -25.25
N PHE A 479 5.77 7.94 -26.02
CA PHE A 479 5.87 9.37 -25.78
C PHE A 479 5.16 10.08 -26.93
N GLU A 480 4.07 10.78 -26.66
CA GLU A 480 3.22 11.33 -27.74
C GLU A 480 3.05 12.85 -27.69
N SER A 481 3.33 13.46 -26.55
CA SER A 481 3.41 14.91 -26.42
C SER A 481 4.30 15.28 -25.23
N GLY A 482 4.96 16.43 -25.32
CA GLY A 482 5.88 16.90 -24.30
C GLY A 482 6.85 17.96 -24.80
N ARG A 483 7.54 18.61 -23.85
CA ARG A 483 8.54 19.64 -24.12
C ARG A 483 9.80 19.33 -23.33
N GLY A 484 10.82 18.80 -24.01
CA GLY A 484 12.09 18.44 -23.39
C GLY A 484 12.56 17.02 -23.73
N PRO A 485 13.66 16.57 -23.11
CA PRO A 485 14.19 15.22 -23.27
C PRO A 485 13.24 14.16 -22.72
N PHE A 486 13.40 12.89 -23.13
CA PHE A 486 12.63 11.81 -22.54
C PHE A 486 12.97 11.59 -21.05
N ALA A 487 14.25 11.78 -20.69
CA ALA A 487 14.68 11.76 -19.31
C ALA A 487 15.73 12.84 -19.04
N ARG A 488 15.72 13.42 -17.84
CA ARG A 488 16.78 14.27 -17.32
C ARG A 488 17.30 13.69 -16.00
N LEU A 489 18.63 13.55 -15.91
CA LEU A 489 19.33 13.07 -14.72
C LEU A 489 20.17 14.20 -14.15
N ALA A 490 19.67 14.82 -13.09
CA ALA A 490 20.26 15.97 -12.43
C ALA A 490 21.30 15.53 -11.38
N GLY A 491 22.42 14.96 -11.83
CA GLY A 491 23.44 14.38 -10.94
C GLY A 491 24.38 15.42 -10.33
N THR A 492 23.93 16.16 -9.34
CA THR A 492 24.76 17.19 -8.69
C THR A 492 25.87 16.62 -7.80
N THR A 493 25.59 15.55 -7.05
CA THR A 493 26.52 14.96 -6.06
C THR A 493 26.65 13.45 -6.14
N TYR A 494 25.66 12.74 -6.70
CA TYR A 494 25.64 11.29 -6.73
C TYR A 494 26.27 10.71 -8.02
N ALA A 495 27.46 10.13 -7.88
CA ALA A 495 28.18 9.48 -8.99
C ALA A 495 27.61 8.13 -9.44
N GLY A 496 26.60 7.60 -8.73
CA GLY A 496 25.95 6.33 -9.04
C GLY A 496 24.72 6.45 -9.95
N MET A 497 24.42 7.66 -10.47
CA MET A 497 23.38 7.86 -11.48
C MET A 497 23.85 7.35 -12.85
N THR A 498 24.04 6.04 -12.94
CA THR A 498 24.59 5.38 -14.12
C THR A 498 23.80 4.15 -14.52
N GLY A 499 23.85 3.79 -15.80
CA GLY A 499 23.25 2.56 -16.33
C GLY A 499 21.73 2.55 -16.33
N ASN A 500 21.07 3.71 -16.23
CA ASN A 500 19.63 3.81 -16.50
C ASN A 500 19.38 3.68 -18.00
N SER A 501 18.34 2.94 -18.39
CA SER A 501 18.00 2.66 -19.77
C SER A 501 16.54 2.99 -20.06
N PHE A 502 16.29 3.84 -21.04
CA PHE A 502 14.96 4.35 -21.37
C PHE A 502 14.55 3.95 -22.79
N GLY A 503 13.86 2.82 -22.90
CA GLY A 503 13.30 2.28 -24.13
C GLY A 503 11.99 2.96 -24.51
N VAL A 504 11.96 3.51 -25.73
CA VAL A 504 10.82 4.25 -26.30
C VAL A 504 10.45 3.63 -27.64
N LEU A 505 9.27 3.02 -27.68
CA LEU A 505 8.71 2.37 -28.85
C LEU A 505 8.14 3.39 -29.85
N TYR A 506 7.50 4.44 -29.33
CA TYR A 506 6.86 5.49 -30.12
C TYR A 506 7.18 6.87 -29.53
N ALA A 507 7.58 7.80 -30.39
CA ALA A 507 7.85 9.21 -30.09
C ALA A 507 7.23 10.08 -31.20
N GLY A 508 6.09 10.73 -30.94
CA GLY A 508 5.18 11.26 -31.96
C GLY A 508 5.13 12.79 -32.14
N GLY A 509 5.66 13.57 -31.20
CA GLY A 509 5.50 15.02 -31.11
C GLY A 509 6.66 15.85 -31.69
N GLY A 510 6.36 17.09 -32.11
CA GLY A 510 7.34 18.01 -32.72
C GLY A 510 8.28 18.73 -31.73
N THR A 511 7.91 18.80 -30.44
CA THR A 511 8.70 19.41 -29.36
C THR A 511 9.42 18.39 -28.46
N GLU A 512 9.24 17.11 -28.75
CA GLU A 512 9.88 16.00 -28.05
C GLU A 512 11.36 15.92 -28.42
N ILE A 513 12.23 15.84 -27.42
CA ILE A 513 13.65 15.57 -27.63
C ILE A 513 13.90 14.10 -27.34
N ARG A 514 14.26 13.33 -28.38
CA ARG A 514 14.57 11.89 -28.32
C ARG A 514 15.96 11.64 -27.72
N ALA A 515 16.17 12.10 -26.49
CA ALA A 515 17.43 12.04 -25.79
C ALA A 515 17.24 11.83 -24.29
N VAL A 516 18.34 11.47 -23.63
CA VAL A 516 18.50 11.59 -22.17
C VAL A 516 19.51 12.70 -21.90
N VAL A 517 19.12 13.66 -21.07
CA VAL A 517 20.03 14.71 -20.58
C VAL A 517 20.68 14.22 -19.29
N GLN A 518 22.00 14.33 -19.22
CA GLN A 518 22.81 13.91 -18.08
C GLN A 518 23.62 15.11 -17.59
N GLU A 519 23.44 15.46 -16.33
CA GLU A 519 24.02 16.65 -15.71
C GLU A 519 25.01 16.25 -14.60
N GLY A 520 26.06 17.05 -14.42
CA GLY A 520 27.06 16.85 -13.38
C GLY A 520 27.76 15.48 -13.44
N LEU A 521 27.49 14.63 -12.45
CA LEU A 521 28.07 13.30 -12.26
C LEU A 521 27.25 12.17 -12.88
N ALA A 522 26.05 12.45 -13.40
CA ALA A 522 25.25 11.44 -14.12
C ALA A 522 25.96 11.01 -15.41
N PHE A 523 26.09 9.70 -15.64
CA PHE A 523 26.82 9.18 -16.79
C PHE A 523 26.38 7.78 -17.22
N GLY A 524 26.51 7.47 -18.51
CA GLY A 524 26.23 6.13 -19.04
C GLY A 524 24.75 5.76 -19.06
N ASN A 525 23.84 6.74 -18.94
CA ASN A 525 22.40 6.56 -19.07
C ASN A 525 21.98 6.75 -20.53
N ARG A 526 20.96 6.02 -20.97
CA ARG A 526 20.68 5.87 -22.41
C ARG A 526 19.22 6.07 -22.78
N TYR A 527 19.01 6.80 -23.87
CA TYR A 527 17.79 6.77 -24.68
C TYR A 527 17.88 5.62 -25.69
N ILE A 528 16.89 4.74 -25.74
CA ILE A 528 16.80 3.66 -26.72
C ILE A 528 15.52 3.87 -27.53
N GLY A 529 15.64 4.39 -28.75
CA GLY A 529 14.51 4.60 -29.66
C GLY A 529 14.34 3.47 -30.67
N GLY A 530 13.08 3.14 -31.01
CA GLY A 530 12.72 2.18 -32.05
C GLY A 530 12.56 0.74 -31.56
N PHE A 531 12.02 -0.15 -32.41
CA PHE A 531 11.63 -1.55 -32.13
C PHE A 531 12.73 -2.50 -31.61
N THR A 532 13.93 -2.01 -31.28
CA THR A 532 15.05 -2.85 -30.85
C THR A 532 15.38 -2.54 -29.39
N GLN A 533 14.58 -3.09 -28.48
CA GLN A 533 14.94 -3.18 -27.07
C GLN A 533 16.21 -4.02 -26.93
N ALA A 534 17.34 -3.43 -26.57
CA ALA A 534 18.53 -4.20 -26.26
C ALA A 534 18.95 -4.06 -24.81
N LEU A 535 19.10 -5.22 -24.15
CA LEU A 535 19.98 -5.38 -23.01
C LEU A 535 21.38 -4.94 -23.48
N SER A 536 21.77 -3.71 -23.14
CA SER A 536 23.08 -3.18 -23.48
C SER A 536 24.06 -3.45 -22.34
N THR A 537 25.22 -4.03 -22.65
CA THR A 537 26.33 -4.12 -21.70
C THR A 537 27.26 -2.91 -21.86
N GLN A 538 27.71 -2.34 -20.75
CA GLN A 538 28.57 -1.16 -20.73
C GLN A 538 29.81 -1.41 -19.89
N ALA A 539 30.94 -0.91 -20.38
CA ALA A 539 32.16 -0.77 -19.63
C ALA A 539 32.52 0.70 -19.48
N LEU A 540 32.97 1.07 -18.29
CA LEU A 540 33.36 2.43 -17.93
C LEU A 540 34.85 2.45 -17.62
N THR A 541 35.56 3.47 -18.11
CA THR A 541 36.89 3.74 -17.58
C THR A 541 36.78 4.07 -16.09
N PRO A 542 37.83 3.80 -15.29
CA PRO A 542 37.97 4.43 -13.98
C PRO A 542 37.87 5.97 -14.06
N ASP A 543 37.72 6.63 -12.90
CA ASP A 543 37.80 8.08 -12.83
C ASP A 543 39.18 8.55 -13.30
N LEU A 544 39.24 9.22 -14.45
CA LEU A 544 40.49 9.62 -15.07
C LEU A 544 41.28 10.60 -14.19
N VAL A 545 40.61 11.40 -13.36
CA VAL A 545 41.27 12.33 -12.42
C VAL A 545 42.06 11.58 -11.35
N LYS A 546 41.69 10.32 -11.05
CA LYS A 546 42.41 9.46 -10.10
C LYS A 546 43.43 8.56 -10.80
N CYS A 547 43.18 8.17 -12.04
CA CYS A 547 44.08 7.27 -12.77
C CYS A 547 45.22 7.97 -13.51
N VAL A 548 45.14 9.29 -13.66
CA VAL A 548 46.21 10.13 -14.22
C VAL A 548 46.95 10.84 -13.07
N SER A 549 48.28 10.80 -13.13
CA SER A 549 49.18 11.36 -12.10
C SER A 549 50.43 11.93 -12.74
N ALA A 550 51.23 12.70 -11.99
CA ALA A 550 52.47 13.25 -12.51
C ALA A 550 53.50 12.13 -12.76
N TYR A 551 54.04 12.08 -13.98
CA TYR A 551 55.22 11.27 -14.29
C TYR A 551 56.50 12.04 -13.97
N ASN A 552 56.53 13.33 -14.33
CA ASN A 552 57.54 14.30 -13.97
C ASN A 552 56.90 15.70 -13.96
N THR A 553 57.70 16.77 -14.06
CA THR A 553 57.19 18.16 -14.04
C THR A 553 56.43 18.58 -15.31
N THR A 554 56.47 17.79 -16.38
CA THR A 554 55.84 18.11 -17.69
C THR A 554 54.92 17.00 -18.19
N ASP A 555 55.23 15.75 -17.85
CA ASP A 555 54.53 14.56 -18.31
C ASP A 555 53.55 14.05 -17.26
N ALA A 556 52.40 13.58 -17.73
CA ALA A 556 51.46 12.80 -16.94
C ALA A 556 51.64 11.31 -17.23
N ALA A 557 51.47 10.47 -16.21
CA ALA A 557 51.38 9.02 -16.30
C ALA A 557 49.92 8.55 -16.16
N ALA A 558 49.56 7.51 -16.89
CA ALA A 558 48.28 6.81 -16.82
C ALA A 558 48.41 5.46 -16.09
N SER A 559 47.30 4.94 -15.59
CA SER A 559 47.20 3.65 -14.91
C SER A 559 45.77 3.09 -14.97
N GLY A 560 45.50 1.91 -14.41
CA GLY A 560 44.11 1.42 -14.32
C GLY A 560 43.51 1.03 -15.67
N GLY A 561 44.34 0.59 -16.62
CA GLY A 561 43.92 0.11 -17.93
C GLY A 561 43.65 1.20 -18.97
N ILE A 562 43.93 2.48 -18.65
CA ILE A 562 43.97 3.57 -19.64
C ILE A 562 45.40 3.81 -20.14
N HIS A 563 45.54 4.33 -21.34
CA HIS A 563 46.81 4.70 -21.95
C HIS A 563 46.71 6.04 -22.69
N PHE A 564 47.86 6.61 -23.04
CA PHE A 564 47.93 7.78 -23.91
C PHE A 564 48.33 7.40 -25.32
N LEU A 565 47.95 8.23 -26.29
CA LEU A 565 48.39 8.13 -27.69
C LEU A 565 48.89 9.47 -28.20
N THR A 566 49.66 9.44 -29.29
CA THR A 566 50.07 10.64 -30.03
C THR A 566 49.55 10.58 -31.46
N SER A 567 49.24 11.72 -32.07
CA SER A 567 48.68 11.73 -33.43
C SER A 567 49.66 11.23 -34.49
N GLY A 568 50.97 11.32 -34.24
CA GLY A 568 52.02 10.83 -35.15
C GLY A 568 52.33 9.33 -35.03
N ALA A 569 51.93 8.68 -33.94
CA ALA A 569 52.14 7.25 -33.71
C ALA A 569 50.97 6.62 -32.94
N GLY A 570 50.40 5.54 -33.46
CA GLY A 570 49.28 4.82 -32.86
C GLY A 570 49.62 3.92 -31.68
N THR A 571 50.82 4.08 -31.11
CA THR A 571 51.36 3.27 -30.03
C THR A 571 50.81 3.75 -28.69
N ALA A 572 50.37 2.82 -27.85
CA ALA A 572 49.97 3.11 -26.49
C ALA A 572 51.17 3.52 -25.64
N LEU A 573 51.05 4.64 -24.92
CA LEU A 573 52.07 5.20 -24.05
C LEU A 573 51.58 5.19 -22.60
N LEU A 574 52.48 4.94 -21.66
CA LEU A 574 52.17 5.07 -20.22
C LEU A 574 52.31 6.51 -19.72
N ASN A 575 53.01 7.37 -20.44
CA ASN A 575 53.15 8.78 -20.11
C ASN A 575 53.12 9.68 -21.35
N THR A 576 52.75 10.95 -21.16
CA THR A 576 52.79 11.95 -22.22
C THR A 576 52.71 13.39 -21.70
N THR A 577 53.09 14.34 -22.55
CA THR A 577 52.96 15.79 -22.36
C THR A 577 51.54 16.30 -22.64
N ASN A 578 51.23 17.54 -22.24
CA ASN A 578 49.97 18.25 -22.54
C ASN A 578 48.71 17.65 -21.91
N ILE A 579 48.87 16.98 -20.77
CA ILE A 579 47.76 16.52 -19.92
C ILE A 579 47.79 17.34 -18.63
N SER A 580 46.68 18.00 -18.30
CA SER A 580 46.52 18.77 -17.05
C SER A 580 45.26 18.33 -16.28
N HIS A 581 45.09 18.76 -15.03
CA HIS A 581 43.92 18.45 -14.21
C HIS A 581 43.06 19.69 -13.96
N ARG A 582 41.77 19.44 -13.72
CA ARG A 582 40.80 20.38 -13.13
C ARG A 582 40.11 19.69 -11.97
N LYS A 583 39.18 20.35 -11.29
CA LYS A 583 38.39 19.74 -10.21
C LYS A 583 37.71 18.45 -10.66
N ASN A 584 37.03 18.46 -11.82
CA ASN A 584 36.18 17.35 -12.24
C ASN A 584 36.60 16.62 -13.51
N SER A 585 37.76 16.94 -14.11
CA SER A 585 38.20 16.33 -15.36
C SER A 585 39.71 16.43 -15.55
N ILE A 586 40.27 15.57 -16.40
CA ILE A 586 41.58 15.80 -17.02
C ILE A 586 41.41 16.64 -18.29
N VAL A 587 42.40 17.44 -18.63
CA VAL A 587 42.42 18.29 -19.82
C VAL A 587 43.45 17.74 -20.79
N ILE A 588 43.00 17.48 -22.01
CA ILE A 588 43.83 17.09 -23.15
C ILE A 588 43.95 18.32 -24.03
N ALA A 589 45.04 19.07 -23.83
CA ALA A 589 45.15 20.45 -24.33
C ALA A 589 45.38 20.54 -25.85
N SER A 590 45.77 19.44 -26.50
CA SER A 590 46.15 19.42 -27.92
C SER A 590 45.48 18.29 -28.68
N SER A 591 45.19 18.51 -29.96
CA SER A 591 44.71 17.47 -30.88
C SER A 591 45.78 16.44 -31.26
N SER A 592 47.01 16.58 -30.76
CA SER A 592 48.10 15.63 -30.97
C SER A 592 48.28 14.63 -29.82
N ARG A 593 47.42 14.71 -28.79
CA ARG A 593 47.40 13.81 -27.63
C ARG A 593 46.01 13.25 -27.43
N ALA A 594 45.94 12.01 -26.96
CA ALA A 594 44.68 11.37 -26.62
C ALA A 594 44.84 10.48 -25.39
N VAL A 595 43.75 10.29 -24.66
CA VAL A 595 43.60 9.22 -23.67
C VAL A 595 42.71 8.13 -24.27
N GLY A 596 43.02 6.87 -23.99
CA GLY A 596 42.31 5.76 -24.59
C GLY A 596 42.41 4.47 -23.81
N PHE A 597 41.72 3.45 -24.32
CA PHE A 597 41.72 2.09 -23.83
C PHE A 597 41.46 1.14 -25.00
N PHE A 598 41.78 -0.14 -24.83
CA PHE A 598 41.38 -1.18 -25.77
C PHE A 598 40.17 -1.92 -25.24
N ALA A 599 39.38 -2.49 -26.14
CA ALA A 599 38.25 -3.31 -25.78
C ALA A 599 38.11 -4.51 -26.72
N ARG A 600 37.54 -5.58 -26.20
CA ARG A 600 37.14 -6.74 -27.01
C ARG A 600 35.80 -6.45 -27.66
N CYS A 601 35.68 -6.76 -28.95
CA CYS A 601 34.41 -6.73 -29.67
C CYS A 601 34.26 -7.99 -30.51
N ASN A 602 33.02 -8.34 -30.86
CA ASN A 602 32.76 -9.33 -31.88
C ASN A 602 32.44 -8.60 -33.18
N GLY A 603 32.83 -9.22 -34.29
CA GLY A 603 32.47 -8.70 -35.59
C GLY A 603 30.95 -8.71 -35.78
N GLY A 604 30.39 -7.60 -36.24
CA GLY A 604 28.94 -7.35 -36.27
C GLY A 604 28.41 -6.56 -35.08
N ASP A 605 29.22 -6.29 -34.05
CA ASP A 605 28.77 -5.51 -32.89
C ASP A 605 28.35 -4.07 -33.30
N HIS A 606 27.22 -3.58 -32.77
CA HIS A 606 26.87 -2.16 -32.67
C HIS A 606 27.38 -1.60 -31.34
N LEU A 607 28.18 -0.55 -31.40
CA LEU A 607 28.88 0.04 -30.28
C LEU A 607 28.62 1.54 -30.20
N CYS A 608 28.63 2.07 -28.98
CA CYS A 608 28.64 3.51 -28.70
C CYS A 608 29.80 3.83 -27.78
N VAL A 609 30.63 4.79 -28.18
CA VAL A 609 31.59 5.45 -27.29
C VAL A 609 30.97 6.75 -26.81
N SER A 610 30.89 6.94 -25.50
CA SER A 610 30.39 8.19 -24.90
C SER A 610 31.43 8.77 -23.94
N VAL A 611 31.52 10.10 -23.87
CA VAL A 611 32.47 10.80 -22.98
C VAL A 611 31.73 11.65 -21.95
N SER A 612 32.27 11.72 -20.74
CA SER A 612 31.82 12.66 -19.70
C SER A 612 32.93 13.62 -19.34
N GLY A 613 32.55 14.81 -18.84
CA GLY A 613 33.47 15.83 -18.39
C GLY A 613 32.81 17.20 -18.42
N GLU A 614 33.58 18.27 -18.66
CA GLU A 614 33.01 19.62 -18.67
C GLU A 614 32.19 19.87 -19.95
N ALA A 615 30.98 20.43 -19.77
CA ALA A 615 30.09 20.76 -20.87
C ALA A 615 30.77 21.67 -21.90
N GLY A 616 30.58 21.36 -23.19
CA GLY A 616 31.20 22.08 -24.30
C GLY A 616 32.64 21.66 -24.65
N PHE A 617 33.24 20.71 -23.92
CA PHE A 617 34.61 20.23 -24.16
C PHE A 617 34.72 18.70 -24.35
N PRO A 618 33.89 18.07 -25.20
CA PRO A 618 33.86 16.61 -25.33
C PRO A 618 35.08 16.03 -26.08
N GLY A 619 35.82 16.85 -26.82
CA GLY A 619 36.95 16.40 -27.63
C GLY A 619 36.53 15.59 -28.85
N ARG A 620 37.51 15.01 -29.55
CA ARG A 620 37.29 14.14 -30.72
C ARG A 620 37.49 12.69 -30.35
N ILE A 621 36.45 11.90 -30.59
CA ILE A 621 36.45 10.46 -30.40
C ILE A 621 36.97 9.79 -31.66
N GLY A 622 37.92 8.87 -31.51
CA GLY A 622 38.41 8.02 -32.58
C GLY A 622 38.53 6.56 -32.17
N VAL A 623 38.46 5.68 -33.17
CA VAL A 623 38.39 4.23 -33.01
C VAL A 623 39.35 3.56 -34.00
N ALA A 624 40.38 2.91 -33.47
CA ALA A 624 41.26 2.01 -34.23
C ALA A 624 40.70 0.59 -34.16
N LEU A 625 40.84 -0.19 -35.24
CA LEU A 625 40.24 -1.52 -35.38
C LEU A 625 41.35 -2.56 -35.53
N PHE A 626 41.15 -3.74 -34.95
CA PHE A 626 42.14 -4.81 -34.93
C PHE A 626 41.51 -6.19 -35.18
N ASP A 627 42.28 -7.06 -35.81
CA ASP A 627 41.92 -8.45 -36.08
C ASP A 627 42.10 -9.37 -34.87
N THR A 628 41.88 -10.68 -35.05
CA THR A 628 42.01 -11.68 -33.96
C THR A 628 43.42 -11.80 -33.38
N ASN A 629 44.45 -11.39 -34.13
CA ASN A 629 45.86 -11.42 -33.73
C ASN A 629 46.32 -10.05 -33.20
N PHE A 630 45.37 -9.16 -32.91
CA PHE A 630 45.62 -7.79 -32.48
C PHE A 630 46.44 -6.99 -33.51
N GLN A 631 46.40 -7.38 -34.79
CA GLN A 631 47.00 -6.63 -35.88
C GLN A 631 46.01 -5.55 -36.33
N ARG A 632 46.55 -4.35 -36.60
CA ARG A 632 45.72 -3.21 -36.93
C ARG A 632 45.14 -3.35 -38.34
N LEU A 633 43.83 -3.19 -38.45
CA LEU A 633 43.11 -3.15 -39.71
C LEU A 633 43.20 -1.72 -40.27
N THR A 634 43.63 -1.61 -41.52
CA THR A 634 43.73 -0.34 -42.25
C THR A 634 42.61 -0.23 -43.27
N ASN A 635 42.24 0.98 -43.67
CA ASN A 635 41.15 1.17 -44.62
C ASN A 635 41.44 0.48 -45.96
N VAL A 636 40.67 -0.56 -46.29
CA VAL A 636 40.83 -1.35 -47.52
C VAL A 636 40.27 -0.64 -48.76
N SER A 637 39.36 0.34 -48.63
CA SER A 637 39.01 1.39 -49.60
C SER A 637 37.85 2.25 -49.06
N PRO A 638 37.62 3.50 -49.56
CA PRO A 638 36.50 4.34 -49.13
C PRO A 638 35.11 3.68 -49.20
N ASN A 639 34.95 2.62 -49.99
CA ASN A 639 33.68 1.94 -50.23
C ASN A 639 33.53 0.61 -49.45
N ALA A 640 34.52 0.22 -48.65
CA ALA A 640 34.46 -0.98 -47.82
C ALA A 640 35.13 -0.75 -46.44
N PRO A 641 34.67 0.23 -45.65
CA PRO A 641 35.22 0.46 -44.32
C PRO A 641 34.88 -0.70 -43.37
N HIS A 642 35.76 -0.94 -42.40
CA HIS A 642 35.54 -1.95 -41.33
C HIS A 642 34.58 -1.45 -40.23
N ILE A 643 34.03 -0.25 -40.40
CA ILE A 643 33.15 0.45 -39.46
C ILE A 643 32.06 1.19 -40.24
N SER A 644 30.86 1.32 -39.67
CA SER A 644 29.71 1.94 -40.35
C SER A 644 29.67 3.48 -40.33
N ASP A 645 30.44 4.13 -39.45
CA ASP A 645 30.52 5.59 -39.34
C ASP A 645 31.95 6.04 -38.97
N GLY A 646 32.29 7.30 -39.25
CA GLY A 646 33.57 7.94 -38.95
C GLY A 646 34.52 8.10 -40.15
N ASP A 647 35.31 9.17 -40.12
CA ASP A 647 36.25 9.50 -41.19
C ASP A 647 37.59 8.81 -40.97
N TRP A 648 38.10 8.13 -42.00
CA TRP A 648 39.42 7.50 -41.92
C TRP A 648 40.53 8.55 -41.80
N SER A 649 41.41 8.35 -40.84
CA SER A 649 42.62 9.15 -40.63
C SER A 649 43.84 8.24 -40.49
N VAL A 650 44.93 8.60 -41.16
CA VAL A 650 46.25 7.97 -40.97
C VAL A 650 46.88 8.36 -39.63
N SER A 651 46.40 9.43 -39.00
CA SER A 651 46.81 9.81 -37.65
C SER A 651 46.44 8.72 -36.64
N TRP A 652 47.09 8.76 -35.48
CA TRP A 652 46.94 7.75 -34.43
C TRP A 652 47.31 6.35 -34.92
N GLY A 653 48.13 6.24 -35.97
CA GLY A 653 48.53 4.99 -36.61
C GLY A 653 47.42 4.32 -37.44
N GLY A 654 46.40 5.06 -37.88
CA GLY A 654 45.24 4.53 -38.60
C GLY A 654 44.04 4.32 -37.68
N ALA A 655 43.05 5.21 -37.76
CA ALA A 655 41.81 5.15 -37.00
C ALA A 655 40.66 5.86 -37.73
N TYR A 656 39.42 5.55 -37.35
CA TYR A 656 38.22 6.26 -37.79
C TYR A 656 37.83 7.27 -36.72
N VAL A 657 37.68 8.54 -37.10
CA VAL A 657 37.55 9.66 -36.16
C VAL A 657 36.35 10.50 -36.55
N ARG A 658 35.66 11.08 -35.55
CA ARG A 658 34.63 12.09 -35.81
C ARG A 658 35.26 13.39 -36.33
N GLY A 659 34.75 13.93 -37.44
CA GLY A 659 35.19 15.20 -38.01
C GLY A 659 34.95 16.42 -37.11
N THR A 660 34.03 16.32 -36.15
CA THR A 660 33.72 17.35 -35.16
C THR A 660 33.79 16.79 -33.75
N ASP A 661 33.97 17.68 -32.77
CA ASP A 661 33.96 17.33 -31.36
C ASP A 661 32.55 16.82 -30.98
N ALA A 662 32.46 15.69 -30.28
CA ALA A 662 31.18 15.01 -30.05
C ALA A 662 31.17 14.28 -28.71
N THR A 663 30.04 14.32 -28.00
CA THR A 663 29.84 13.60 -26.74
C THR A 663 29.68 12.09 -26.95
N GLU A 664 29.31 11.67 -28.17
CA GLU A 664 29.08 10.27 -28.53
C GLU A 664 29.58 9.96 -29.95
N PHE A 665 29.97 8.70 -30.15
CA PHE A 665 30.28 8.11 -31.45
C PHE A 665 29.68 6.71 -31.52
N ILE A 666 28.64 6.55 -32.33
CA ILE A 666 27.89 5.30 -32.55
C ILE A 666 28.31 4.69 -33.87
N PHE A 667 28.59 3.39 -33.88
CA PHE A 667 29.04 2.68 -35.06
C PHE A 667 28.83 1.16 -34.94
N SER A 668 28.99 0.47 -36.06
CA SER A 668 28.94 -0.98 -36.19
C SER A 668 30.29 -1.45 -36.73
N VAL A 669 30.80 -2.59 -36.31
CA VAL A 669 32.08 -3.15 -36.81
C VAL A 669 31.87 -4.35 -37.72
N SER A 670 32.73 -4.52 -38.73
CA SER A 670 32.70 -5.67 -39.65
C SER A 670 33.15 -6.98 -39.00
N SER A 671 32.87 -8.11 -39.66
CA SER A 671 33.07 -9.46 -39.10
C SER A 671 34.51 -9.82 -38.74
N ASP A 672 35.48 -9.15 -39.36
CA ASP A 672 36.93 -9.33 -39.20
C ASP A 672 37.52 -8.54 -38.02
N VAL A 673 36.78 -7.59 -37.44
CA VAL A 673 37.18 -6.85 -36.25
C VAL A 673 36.95 -7.70 -34.99
N LYS A 674 37.98 -7.84 -34.14
CA LYS A 674 37.93 -8.55 -32.84
C LYS A 674 38.32 -7.68 -31.65
N TYR A 675 39.03 -6.58 -31.89
CA TYR A 675 39.33 -5.61 -30.86
C TYR A 675 39.22 -4.20 -31.42
N ILE A 676 38.92 -3.25 -30.54
CA ILE A 676 38.96 -1.82 -30.84
C ILE A 676 39.87 -1.08 -29.87
N GLY A 677 40.50 -0.02 -30.36
CA GLY A 677 41.23 0.97 -29.56
C GLY A 677 40.45 2.28 -29.59
N VAL A 678 39.82 2.62 -28.47
CA VAL A 678 39.09 3.88 -28.32
C VAL A 678 40.05 4.95 -27.83
N HIS A 679 39.98 6.13 -28.41
CA HIS A 679 40.73 7.28 -27.93
C HIS A 679 39.91 8.57 -28.01
N VAL A 680 40.17 9.46 -27.05
CA VAL A 680 39.59 10.80 -26.99
C VAL A 680 40.74 11.80 -26.99
N SER A 681 40.75 12.65 -28.01
CA SER A 681 41.79 13.66 -28.24
C SER A 681 41.22 15.06 -28.05
N GLY A 682 42.12 16.05 -27.87
CA GLY A 682 41.76 17.43 -28.11
C GLY A 682 41.22 17.60 -29.54
N GLY A 683 40.28 18.52 -29.72
CA GLY A 683 39.60 18.74 -30.99
C GLY A 683 39.79 20.16 -31.49
N THR A 684 38.66 20.80 -31.77
CA THR A 684 38.59 22.24 -32.05
C THR A 684 38.96 23.05 -30.81
N ALA A 685 38.64 22.52 -29.63
CA ALA A 685 39.11 22.98 -28.32
C ALA A 685 39.80 21.83 -27.55
N ALA A 686 40.39 22.16 -26.40
CA ALA A 686 40.89 21.13 -25.48
C ALA A 686 39.74 20.19 -25.05
N ALA A 687 40.00 18.89 -24.95
CA ALA A 687 39.04 17.96 -24.37
C ALA A 687 39.14 18.01 -22.84
N ARG A 688 38.02 18.01 -22.12
CA ARG A 688 37.99 18.01 -20.66
C ARG A 688 37.17 16.82 -20.19
N ILE A 689 37.84 15.70 -19.92
CA ILE A 689 37.23 14.38 -19.81
C ILE A 689 37.39 13.83 -18.40
N ARG A 690 36.33 13.26 -17.83
CA ARG A 690 36.33 12.57 -16.54
C ARG A 690 36.28 11.05 -16.70
N ARG A 691 35.41 10.55 -17.58
CA ARG A 691 35.28 9.12 -17.91
C ARG A 691 34.92 8.94 -19.37
N ILE A 692 35.25 7.77 -19.89
CA ILE A 692 34.82 7.30 -21.21
C ILE A 692 34.05 6.00 -21.01
N ALA A 693 32.96 5.83 -21.75
CA ALA A 693 32.14 4.62 -21.77
C ALA A 693 32.26 3.95 -23.13
N LEU A 694 32.28 2.62 -23.12
CA LEU A 694 32.00 1.79 -24.30
C LEU A 694 30.77 0.93 -24.02
N THR A 695 29.76 1.07 -24.86
CA THR A 695 28.48 0.37 -24.72
C THR A 695 28.24 -0.48 -25.94
N ARG A 696 27.92 -1.77 -25.74
CA ARG A 696 27.36 -2.62 -26.79
C ARG A 696 25.87 -2.41 -26.86
N LEU A 697 25.38 -2.08 -28.05
CA LEU A 697 23.98 -1.76 -28.33
C LEU A 697 23.18 -2.99 -28.79
N ASP A 698 23.84 -4.12 -29.05
CA ASP A 698 23.20 -5.39 -29.45
C ASP A 698 22.60 -6.15 -28.26
N GLN A 699 21.53 -6.91 -28.52
CA GLN A 699 20.80 -7.74 -27.55
C GLN A 699 21.61 -8.94 -27.04
N THR A 700 22.70 -8.72 -26.29
CA THR A 700 23.55 -9.81 -25.81
C THR A 700 23.93 -9.65 -24.34
N ASN A 701 24.00 -10.78 -23.61
CA ASN A 701 24.57 -10.82 -22.26
C ASN A 701 26.10 -10.85 -22.26
N VAL A 702 26.74 -10.64 -23.42
CA VAL A 702 28.20 -10.64 -23.52
C VAL A 702 28.70 -9.30 -22.97
N PRO A 703 29.49 -9.29 -21.88
CA PRO A 703 30.00 -8.05 -21.33
C PRO A 703 30.90 -7.33 -22.35
N VAL A 704 30.94 -6.01 -22.25
CA VAL A 704 32.02 -5.22 -22.84
C VAL A 704 33.18 -5.29 -21.86
N GLU A 705 34.36 -5.67 -22.34
CA GLU A 705 35.57 -5.70 -21.53
C GLU A 705 36.55 -4.66 -22.07
N ILE A 706 36.92 -3.69 -21.23
CA ILE A 706 38.00 -2.74 -21.51
C ILE A 706 39.29 -3.21 -20.83
N PHE A 707 40.42 -2.96 -21.49
CA PHE A 707 41.75 -3.30 -20.99
C PHE A 707 42.81 -2.33 -21.52
N GLY A 708 43.91 -2.20 -20.79
CA GLY A 708 45.10 -1.47 -21.22
C GLY A 708 45.96 -2.35 -22.14
N GLY A 709 46.28 -1.87 -23.34
CA GLY A 709 46.94 -2.67 -24.38
C GLY A 709 48.46 -2.79 -24.24
N LEU A 710 49.01 -2.70 -23.03
CA LEU A 710 50.45 -2.86 -22.80
C LEU A 710 50.70 -4.07 -21.89
N PRO A 711 51.39 -5.12 -22.37
CA PRO A 711 51.85 -6.19 -21.50
C PRO A 711 52.85 -5.64 -20.48
N GLY A 712 52.65 -5.95 -19.20
CA GLY A 712 53.54 -5.54 -18.09
C GLY A 712 52.82 -4.83 -16.93
N ASP A 713 53.63 -4.34 -15.99
CA ASP A 713 53.18 -3.63 -14.78
C ASP A 713 52.56 -2.26 -15.13
N GLN A 714 51.26 -2.14 -14.89
CA GLN A 714 50.42 -0.97 -15.17
C GLN A 714 50.19 -0.08 -13.94
N THR A 715 51.02 -0.22 -12.90
CA THR A 715 51.01 0.71 -11.76
C THR A 715 51.40 2.12 -12.22
N ARG A 716 50.88 3.14 -11.52
CA ARG A 716 51.30 4.53 -11.76
C ARG A 716 52.80 4.63 -11.51
N LYS A 717 53.55 5.22 -12.44
CA LYS A 717 55.00 5.43 -12.29
C LYS A 717 55.36 6.90 -12.42
N ALA A 718 56.43 7.29 -11.76
CA ALA A 718 57.04 8.61 -11.88
C ALA A 718 58.56 8.49 -12.04
N ALA A 719 59.17 9.39 -12.82
CA ALA A 719 60.61 9.47 -13.00
C ALA A 719 61.34 10.16 -11.83
N ALA A 720 60.59 10.79 -10.92
CA ALA A 720 61.07 11.43 -9.70
C ALA A 720 59.96 11.45 -8.65
N ASP A 721 60.25 11.96 -7.45
CA ASP A 721 59.25 12.16 -6.40
C ASP A 721 58.03 12.93 -6.94
N PRO A 722 56.80 12.35 -6.85
CA PRO A 722 55.58 12.97 -7.37
C PRO A 722 55.27 14.34 -6.76
N THR A 723 55.82 14.67 -5.59
CA THR A 723 55.54 15.91 -4.84
C THR A 723 55.88 17.20 -5.61
N GLY A 724 56.75 17.12 -6.64
CA GLY A 724 57.07 18.22 -7.56
C GLY A 724 56.27 18.23 -8.87
N GLY A 725 55.31 17.32 -9.01
CA GLY A 725 54.53 17.11 -10.22
C GLY A 725 53.38 18.09 -10.44
N ILE A 726 52.92 18.18 -11.68
CA ILE A 726 51.92 19.17 -12.12
C ILE A 726 50.47 18.65 -12.15
N VAL A 727 50.24 17.35 -11.96
CA VAL A 727 48.92 16.72 -12.05
C VAL A 727 48.77 15.53 -11.11
N GLY A 728 47.56 15.28 -10.61
CA GLY A 728 47.22 14.06 -9.86
C GLY A 728 46.25 14.31 -8.72
N GLU A 729 45.30 13.40 -8.51
CA GLU A 729 44.54 13.27 -7.28
C GLU A 729 44.90 11.94 -6.61
N HIS A 730 45.25 12.01 -5.32
CA HIS A 730 45.81 10.88 -4.59
C HIS A 730 45.09 10.67 -3.27
N ALA A 731 44.75 9.41 -3.00
CA ALA A 731 44.26 8.97 -1.70
C ALA A 731 45.43 8.54 -0.80
N VAL A 732 45.22 8.54 0.51
CA VAL A 732 46.20 7.95 1.45
C VAL A 732 46.38 6.48 1.11
N GLY A 733 47.64 6.04 1.03
CA GLY A 733 48.03 4.68 0.67
C GLY A 733 48.32 4.46 -0.81
N ASP A 734 48.03 5.42 -1.69
CA ASP A 734 48.34 5.33 -3.12
C ASP A 734 49.84 5.12 -3.36
N ILE A 735 50.21 4.06 -4.09
CA ILE A 735 51.60 3.75 -4.45
C ILE A 735 51.90 4.20 -5.87
N ILE A 736 53.01 4.95 -6.02
CA ILE A 736 53.58 5.39 -7.30
C ILE A 736 54.96 4.74 -7.45
N GLY A 737 55.10 3.82 -8.41
CA GLY A 737 56.37 3.15 -8.68
C GLY A 737 57.43 4.11 -9.23
N ASN A 738 58.69 3.86 -8.89
CA ASN A 738 59.79 4.62 -9.47
C ASN A 738 60.15 4.08 -10.87
N ALA A 739 59.89 4.89 -11.91
CA ALA A 739 60.11 4.53 -13.31
C ALA A 739 61.59 4.36 -13.67
N VAL A 740 62.49 4.97 -12.90
CA VAL A 740 63.95 4.96 -13.14
C VAL A 740 64.69 4.23 -12.02
N ALA A 741 64.01 3.35 -11.29
CA ALA A 741 64.60 2.63 -10.17
C ALA A 741 65.79 1.76 -10.63
N ALA A 742 66.96 2.04 -10.08
CA ALA A 742 68.18 1.24 -10.19
C ALA A 742 68.59 0.71 -8.80
N SER A 743 69.61 -0.16 -8.72
CA SER A 743 70.16 -0.60 -7.42
C SER A 743 70.52 0.63 -6.56
N ALA A 744 70.19 0.58 -5.27
CA ALA A 744 70.25 1.67 -4.29
C ALA A 744 69.26 2.85 -4.50
N ALA A 745 68.38 2.82 -5.51
CA ALA A 745 67.31 3.80 -5.66
C ALA A 745 66.02 3.38 -4.94
N VAL A 746 65.21 4.36 -4.54
CA VAL A 746 63.86 4.13 -3.96
C VAL A 746 62.99 3.35 -4.96
N SER A 747 62.30 2.31 -4.49
CA SER A 747 61.45 1.45 -5.34
C SER A 747 60.09 2.08 -5.70
N TYR A 748 59.49 2.84 -4.79
CA TYR A 748 58.22 3.53 -4.97
C TYR A 748 58.06 4.68 -3.98
N TRP A 749 57.04 5.53 -4.21
CA TRP A 749 56.56 6.52 -3.27
C TRP A 749 55.12 6.20 -2.85
N GLN A 750 54.81 6.31 -1.57
CA GLN A 750 53.47 6.08 -1.05
C GLN A 750 52.87 7.39 -0.54
N CYS A 751 51.64 7.67 -0.96
CA CYS A 751 50.88 8.83 -0.51
C CYS A 751 50.52 8.68 0.98
N THR A 752 50.93 9.64 1.81
CA THR A 752 50.67 9.67 3.25
C THR A 752 49.61 10.70 3.62
N THR A 753 49.40 11.71 2.77
CA THR A 753 48.32 12.71 2.92
C THR A 753 47.56 12.82 1.61
N ALA A 754 46.26 12.54 1.65
CA ALA A 754 45.40 12.66 0.48
C ALA A 754 45.30 14.12 0.02
N GLY A 755 45.24 14.33 -1.29
CA GLY A 755 45.20 15.66 -1.87
C GLY A 755 45.47 15.65 -3.36
N ARG A 756 45.82 16.82 -3.88
CA ARG A 756 46.13 17.02 -5.30
C ARG A 756 47.55 17.51 -5.52
N LEU A 757 48.06 17.27 -6.72
CA LEU A 757 49.28 17.86 -7.23
C LEU A 757 48.93 18.91 -8.29
N ALA A 758 49.60 20.06 -8.22
CA ALA A 758 49.42 21.16 -9.16
C ALA A 758 50.71 21.98 -9.27
N PRO A 759 50.91 22.73 -10.37
CA PRO A 759 52.01 23.68 -10.48
C PRO A 759 51.97 24.73 -9.36
N ALA A 760 53.14 25.26 -8.97
CA ALA A 760 53.19 26.40 -8.06
C ALA A 760 52.49 27.63 -8.67
N TRP A 761 51.80 28.40 -7.83
CA TRP A 761 51.30 29.72 -8.22
C TRP A 761 52.46 30.64 -8.64
N ALA A 762 52.24 31.45 -9.66
CA ALA A 762 53.23 32.36 -10.23
C ALA A 762 52.72 33.80 -10.24
N ILE A 763 53.63 34.75 -9.98
CA ILE A 763 53.34 36.18 -9.95
C ILE A 763 52.96 36.71 -11.33
N SER A 764 52.04 37.68 -11.39
CA SER A 764 51.65 38.39 -12.63
C SER A 764 51.38 37.47 -13.83
N THR A 765 50.78 36.30 -13.57
CA THR A 765 50.61 35.21 -14.53
C THR A 765 49.16 35.12 -14.96
N ALA A 766 48.93 34.94 -16.26
CA ALA A 766 47.59 34.73 -16.80
C ALA A 766 47.10 33.31 -16.51
N TYR A 767 45.94 33.21 -15.86
CA TYR A 767 45.26 31.96 -15.54
C TYR A 767 43.89 31.89 -16.23
N VAL A 768 43.52 30.68 -16.66
CA VAL A 768 42.20 30.39 -17.24
C VAL A 768 41.35 29.58 -16.27
N VAL A 769 40.03 29.76 -16.34
CA VAL A 769 39.06 29.01 -15.51
C VAL A 769 39.34 27.51 -15.55
N GLY A 770 39.43 26.87 -14.39
CA GLY A 770 39.71 25.46 -14.13
C GLY A 770 41.18 25.11 -13.94
N GLN A 771 42.13 26.03 -14.17
CA GLN A 771 43.53 25.76 -13.86
C GLN A 771 43.77 25.60 -12.36
N LEU A 772 44.61 24.63 -12.00
CA LEU A 772 44.97 24.36 -10.61
C LEU A 772 46.33 24.98 -10.26
N VAL A 773 46.47 25.47 -9.04
CA VAL A 773 47.74 25.97 -8.49
C VAL A 773 47.96 25.53 -7.05
N LEU A 774 49.22 25.35 -6.67
CA LEU A 774 49.69 25.20 -5.30
C LEU A 774 50.09 26.58 -4.73
N ASN A 775 49.47 26.99 -3.63
CA ASN A 775 49.86 28.17 -2.86
C ASN A 775 49.56 27.97 -1.35
N ASP A 776 49.86 28.96 -0.51
CA ASP A 776 49.45 29.02 0.91
C ASP A 776 49.77 27.75 1.70
N THR A 777 51.05 27.35 1.64
CA THR A 777 51.64 26.14 2.25
C THR A 777 50.74 24.90 2.13
N ASP A 778 51.02 24.10 1.10
CA ASP A 778 50.35 22.81 0.86
C ASP A 778 48.84 22.90 0.60
N LYS A 779 48.35 23.98 -0.02
CA LYS A 779 46.95 24.11 -0.46
C LYS A 779 46.83 24.24 -1.97
N ILE A 780 45.84 23.55 -2.53
CA ILE A 780 45.54 23.53 -3.96
C ILE A 780 44.27 24.33 -4.22
N TYR A 781 44.32 25.21 -5.20
CA TYR A 781 43.22 26.08 -5.60
C TYR A 781 42.88 25.87 -7.08
N GLU A 782 41.62 26.12 -7.44
CA GLU A 782 41.13 26.15 -8.81
C GLU A 782 40.73 27.57 -9.21
N CYS A 783 41.20 28.03 -10.36
CA CYS A 783 40.80 29.30 -10.94
C CYS A 783 39.32 29.22 -11.33
N VAL A 784 38.45 30.01 -10.72
CA VAL A 784 37.01 30.08 -11.07
C VAL A 784 36.65 31.30 -11.90
N THR A 785 37.51 32.33 -11.92
CA THR A 785 37.43 33.45 -12.88
C THR A 785 38.80 33.70 -13.49
N ALA A 786 38.88 33.65 -14.82
CA ALA A 786 40.12 33.88 -15.56
C ALA A 786 40.62 35.32 -15.38
N GLY A 787 41.94 35.50 -15.38
CA GLY A 787 42.57 36.81 -15.20
C GLY A 787 44.08 36.71 -15.10
N THR A 788 44.72 37.77 -14.62
CA THR A 788 46.16 37.82 -14.27
C THR A 788 46.32 37.90 -12.75
N SER A 789 47.13 37.01 -12.17
CA SER A 789 47.42 36.95 -10.73
C SER A 789 48.13 38.20 -10.22
N ALA A 790 48.13 38.41 -8.91
CA ALA A 790 48.82 39.54 -8.28
C ALA A 790 50.35 39.44 -8.39
N GLY A 791 51.03 40.57 -8.17
CA GLY A 791 52.49 40.62 -8.12
C GLY A 791 53.12 39.94 -6.90
N ALA A 792 52.32 39.57 -5.88
CA ALA A 792 52.72 38.83 -4.68
C ALA A 792 51.48 38.28 -3.93
N GLY A 793 51.67 37.32 -3.02
CA GLY A 793 50.66 36.83 -2.07
C GLY A 793 49.85 35.61 -2.54
N GLY A 794 49.28 35.67 -3.75
CA GLY A 794 48.45 34.59 -4.34
C GLY A 794 47.21 34.22 -3.50
N PRO A 795 46.46 33.15 -3.86
CA PRO A 795 45.30 32.71 -3.11
C PRO A 795 45.67 32.09 -1.75
N THR A 796 44.95 32.45 -0.69
CA THR A 796 45.16 31.95 0.69
C THR A 796 43.84 31.60 1.38
N GLY A 797 43.86 30.60 2.26
CA GLY A 797 42.71 30.12 3.04
C GLY A 797 42.03 28.88 2.42
N THR A 798 40.88 28.51 2.97
CA THR A 798 40.10 27.34 2.51
C THR A 798 38.71 27.70 1.99
N GLY A 799 38.50 28.98 1.66
CA GLY A 799 37.22 29.51 1.17
C GLY A 799 37.06 29.42 -0.36
N SER A 800 35.93 29.93 -0.83
CA SER A 800 35.64 30.18 -2.24
C SER A 800 35.75 31.68 -2.57
N ALA A 801 35.76 32.01 -3.86
CA ALA A 801 35.80 33.37 -4.39
C ALA A 801 36.98 34.22 -3.86
N ILE A 802 38.15 33.59 -3.70
CA ILE A 802 39.37 34.24 -3.23
C ILE A 802 39.94 35.10 -4.36
N ALA A 803 39.86 36.42 -4.20
CA ALA A 803 40.40 37.36 -5.18
C ALA A 803 41.94 37.41 -5.13
N ASP A 804 42.55 37.34 -6.30
CA ASP A 804 43.99 37.45 -6.55
C ASP A 804 44.20 38.32 -7.79
N ASN A 805 44.22 39.63 -7.56
CA ASN A 805 44.14 40.66 -8.60
C ASN A 805 42.88 40.50 -9.47
N THR A 806 43.03 40.08 -10.73
CA THR A 806 41.89 39.89 -11.65
C THR A 806 41.47 38.41 -11.76
N VAL A 807 42.20 37.50 -11.12
CA VAL A 807 41.85 36.08 -11.01
C VAL A 807 41.02 35.87 -9.74
N VAL A 808 40.10 34.91 -9.78
CA VAL A 808 39.37 34.44 -8.60
C VAL A 808 39.58 32.94 -8.43
N TRP A 809 39.84 32.50 -7.20
CA TRP A 809 40.19 31.13 -6.84
C TRP A 809 39.21 30.51 -5.85
N ASP A 810 38.96 29.21 -6.00
CA ASP A 810 38.32 28.39 -4.98
C ASP A 810 39.34 27.40 -4.40
N TYR A 811 39.35 27.25 -3.08
CA TYR A 811 40.09 26.16 -2.44
C TYR A 811 39.51 24.81 -2.84
N LEU A 812 40.37 23.87 -3.23
CA LEU A 812 39.97 22.51 -3.59
C LEU A 812 40.36 21.48 -2.54
N SER A 813 41.64 21.41 -2.20
CA SER A 813 42.18 20.34 -1.36
C SER A 813 43.55 20.68 -0.79
N PRO A 814 44.04 19.92 0.20
CA PRO A 814 45.45 19.92 0.54
C PRO A 814 46.30 19.41 -0.64
N LYS A 815 47.61 19.68 -0.58
CA LYS A 815 48.62 19.07 -1.44
C LYS A 815 48.81 17.60 -1.05
N ALA A 816 48.90 16.72 -2.04
CA ALA A 816 49.28 15.33 -1.76
C ALA A 816 50.74 15.24 -1.29
N VAL A 817 50.99 14.47 -0.23
CA VAL A 817 52.33 14.25 0.34
C VAL A 817 52.72 12.78 0.21
N PHE A 818 53.98 12.53 -0.14
CA PHE A 818 54.50 11.19 -0.36
C PHE A 818 55.69 10.87 0.54
N SER A 819 55.82 9.60 0.92
CA SER A 819 56.99 9.04 1.59
C SER A 819 57.69 8.02 0.70
N ALA A 820 59.03 8.01 0.71
CA ALA A 820 59.83 7.02 0.00
C ALA A 820 59.68 5.61 0.59
N GLY A 821 59.49 4.62 -0.28
CA GLY A 821 59.53 3.20 0.06
C GLY A 821 60.98 2.67 0.21
N PRO A 822 61.15 1.34 0.36
CA PRO A 822 62.47 0.73 0.49
C PRO A 822 63.31 0.93 -0.77
N THR A 823 64.64 0.98 -0.62
CA THR A 823 65.58 1.00 -1.74
C THR A 823 65.70 -0.40 -2.36
N LEU A 824 65.80 -0.46 -3.68
CA LEU A 824 66.08 -1.72 -4.38
C LEU A 824 67.49 -2.22 -4.04
N ALA A 825 67.60 -3.53 -3.86
CA ALA A 825 68.87 -4.22 -3.67
C ALA A 825 69.78 -4.06 -4.89
#